data_AF-A0AAD5XAF0-F1
#
_entry.id   AF-A0AAD5XAF0-F1
#
_cell.length_a   1.000
_cell.length_b   1.000
_cell.length_c   1.000
_cell.angle_alpha   90.00
_cell.angle_beta   90.00
_cell.angle_gamma   90.00
#
_symmetry.space_group_name_H-M   'P 1'
#
loop_
_entity.id
_entity.type
_entity.pdbx_description
1 polymer ?
#
loop_
_entity_poly.entity_id
_entity_poly.type
_entity_poly.pdbx_seq_one_letter_code
_entity_poly.pdbx_strand_id
1 'polypeptide(L)'
;MDMLNLDTVNTSDSTTIQTLEPKTPNDLNQADLCQTTSDVTAETIPIEEFPKKEPINNAPPDGGLTAWLTVFACFVSHMICFGPEYSYGIFTTYYLDRGLGSSSAISIVGSLGAASVNVIGIFTTILMSKYGFQRMVLIGASLYFMGFLLASFCESSLVLLALTQALLYGFGASFAYYPALAAPNQWFSKKRGIALGLGVAGSGVGGVIYSIGTQQLLDSVGFQWTMRITAMFSFVCLCAVVPFVKERTVQSQQQQAADSSNTARKTEFTAFRSPLFNVMLVCILFFCLAFYIPTYYLPDYAVTVLGIDVTIASYLLTAHNGSAVLGRIVIGFIADMLFGRVNTLIVVIFTHSFSTIIWACSANIGILYAFTAINGFASGAFWVVFPVVVAEFFGVEKLGGLVGILYTMNSFGALLGPSISGAFRDHVTYTALIAFCGILTFISGLFASHRKFEHPRHGSLGFLPRKRSRTHRGRVKSYPKDDASKPVHLAAFVGYKAGMTHIVRDLDRPGSKMHKKEVVEAVTVLETPPVVVVGVVGYVETPRGLRSLTTVWAEHLSDEVKRRFYKNWYRSKKKAFTKYSKKYTSEAAKPILQQLDRIKKYCQVVRVIVHTQVNLLKIGQKKAHVLEIQLNGGSIADKVDWAKDHFEKTVSVNQVFTQNEMIDVIGVTKGHGFTGVVARWGVKKLPRKTHKGLRKVACIGAWHPSRVMYSVPRAGQDGYHHRTEVNKKIYRIGTKEEITSGGSTDFDLTAKPITPLGGFPHYGVINEDWILVKGCTVGVKKRVVTLRKSLLTHTKRSALEEVQLKFIDTSSKFGHGRFQTAEEKKAFYGTLKKDL
;
A
#
# COMPACT_ATOMS: atom_id res chain seq x y z
N MET A 1 46.53 -31.05 -41.63
CA MET A 1 46.95 -29.64 -41.50
C MET A 1 47.11 -29.38 -40.02
N ASP A 2 48.06 -30.08 -39.41
CA ASP A 2 49.50 -29.77 -39.43
C ASP A 2 49.79 -28.61 -38.47
N MET A 3 50.78 -28.61 -37.61
CA MET A 3 51.67 -29.60 -37.01
C MET A 3 52.63 -28.71 -36.17
N LEU A 4 53.23 -29.25 -35.11
CA LEU A 4 54.49 -28.81 -34.48
C LEU A 4 54.39 -27.61 -33.50
N ASN A 5 55.09 -27.57 -32.36
CA ASN A 5 55.95 -28.51 -31.66
C ASN A 5 56.40 -27.91 -30.31
N LEU A 6 56.64 -28.81 -29.32
CA LEU A 6 57.83 -28.95 -28.44
C LEU A 6 58.30 -27.71 -27.62
N ASP A 7 58.76 -27.77 -26.37
CA ASP A 7 59.20 -28.88 -25.52
C ASP A 7 59.61 -28.36 -24.11
N THR A 8 59.81 -29.29 -23.17
CA THR A 8 60.75 -29.29 -22.01
C THR A 8 60.43 -28.49 -20.74
N VAL A 9 60.78 -28.89 -19.50
CA VAL A 9 60.99 -30.18 -18.77
C VAL A 9 61.23 -29.80 -17.28
N ASN A 10 60.70 -30.62 -16.37
CA ASN A 10 60.99 -30.90 -14.95
C ASN A 10 61.86 -30.00 -14.03
N THR A 11 61.47 -29.98 -12.75
CA THR A 11 62.31 -30.34 -11.55
C THR A 11 61.43 -30.37 -10.27
N SER A 12 61.24 -31.53 -9.62
CA SER A 12 61.71 -31.97 -8.26
C SER A 12 61.36 -31.04 -7.07
N ASP A 13 60.92 -31.43 -5.86
CA ASP A 13 60.79 -32.70 -5.15
C ASP A 13 60.07 -32.48 -3.79
N SER A 14 59.43 -33.56 -3.28
CA SER A 14 59.20 -33.99 -1.87
C SER A 14 58.70 -33.06 -0.73
N THR A 15 57.64 -33.49 0.00
CA THR A 15 57.63 -33.93 1.44
C THR A 15 56.18 -33.98 2.01
N THR A 16 55.62 -35.16 2.23
CA THR A 16 55.43 -35.89 3.52
C THR A 16 54.23 -35.45 4.38
N ILE A 17 53.29 -36.37 4.54
CA ILE A 17 52.05 -36.32 5.34
C ILE A 17 52.36 -36.60 6.83
N GLN A 18 51.74 -35.86 7.75
CA GLN A 18 51.50 -36.32 9.13
C GLN A 18 50.02 -36.19 9.50
N THR A 19 49.45 -37.31 9.93
CA THR A 19 48.10 -37.51 10.47
C THR A 19 48.09 -37.28 11.99
N LEU A 20 47.07 -36.58 12.52
CA LEU A 20 46.73 -36.59 13.96
C LEU A 20 45.22 -36.81 14.17
N GLU A 21 44.90 -37.70 15.11
CA GLU A 21 43.58 -38.19 15.52
C GLU A 21 42.77 -37.19 16.39
N PRO A 22 41.44 -37.33 16.51
CA PRO A 22 40.60 -36.40 17.26
C PRO A 22 40.47 -36.76 18.76
N LYS A 23 40.54 -35.76 19.65
CA LYS A 23 40.09 -35.87 21.05
C LYS A 23 38.68 -35.30 21.25
N THR A 24 37.94 -35.93 22.16
CA THR A 24 36.53 -35.70 22.52
C THR A 24 36.29 -34.39 23.31
N PRO A 25 35.06 -33.81 23.25
CA PRO A 25 34.75 -32.54 23.89
C PRO A 25 34.12 -32.77 25.27
N ASN A 26 34.79 -32.41 26.36
CA ASN A 26 34.10 -32.33 27.66
C ASN A 26 34.56 -31.25 28.64
N ASP A 27 35.41 -30.30 28.24
CA ASP A 27 35.78 -29.20 29.13
C ASP A 27 35.93 -27.89 28.35
N LEU A 28 34.85 -27.15 28.11
CA LEU A 28 34.93 -25.71 27.79
C LEU A 28 33.73 -24.94 28.36
N ASN A 29 34.05 -24.02 29.27
CA ASN A 29 33.13 -23.06 29.88
C ASN A 29 32.71 -21.96 28.89
N GLN A 30 31.52 -21.38 29.11
CA GLN A 30 30.81 -20.47 28.21
C GLN A 30 31.38 -19.04 28.12
N ALA A 31 32.64 -18.82 28.50
CA ALA A 31 33.28 -17.49 28.50
C ALA A 31 34.36 -17.31 27.41
N ASP A 32 34.84 -18.40 26.77
CA ASP A 32 35.92 -18.31 25.76
C ASP A 32 35.43 -18.27 24.30
N LEU A 33 34.12 -18.31 24.07
CA LEU A 33 33.52 -18.38 22.73
C LEU A 33 33.34 -17.02 22.03
N CYS A 34 33.93 -15.94 22.53
CA CYS A 34 33.79 -14.60 21.95
C CYS A 34 35.09 -13.97 21.43
N GLN A 35 36.22 -14.70 21.42
CA GLN A 35 37.52 -14.11 21.01
C GLN A 35 38.36 -14.88 20.00
N THR A 36 37.91 -16.02 19.47
CA THR A 36 38.69 -16.78 18.46
C THR A 36 37.87 -17.10 17.23
N THR A 37 37.53 -16.07 16.45
CA THR A 37 37.25 -16.19 15.00
C THR A 37 37.83 -14.98 14.27
N SER A 38 39.13 -14.76 14.46
CA SER A 38 40.00 -14.16 13.46
C SER A 38 41.14 -15.17 13.27
N ASP A 39 41.57 -15.36 12.02
CA ASP A 39 42.68 -16.24 11.63
C ASP A 39 42.27 -17.66 11.21
N VAL A 40 41.51 -17.73 10.12
CA VAL A 40 41.70 -18.77 9.09
C VAL A 40 41.89 -18.05 7.76
N THR A 41 43.14 -17.88 7.36
CA THR A 41 43.53 -17.37 6.04
C THR A 41 43.19 -18.41 4.98
N ALA A 42 42.20 -18.11 4.14
CA ALA A 42 42.03 -18.80 2.87
C ALA A 42 43.16 -18.34 1.93
N GLU A 43 43.98 -19.28 1.45
CA GLU A 43 44.84 -19.05 0.29
C GLU A 43 43.97 -18.73 -0.92
N THR A 44 43.90 -17.44 -1.24
CA THR A 44 43.32 -16.92 -2.47
C THR A 44 44.32 -17.06 -3.60
N ILE A 45 43.94 -17.80 -4.65
CA ILE A 45 44.54 -17.77 -5.98
C ILE A 45 44.78 -16.29 -6.38
N PRO A 46 45.97 -15.90 -6.87
CA PRO A 46 46.24 -14.52 -7.24
C PRO A 46 45.42 -14.18 -8.48
N ILE A 47 44.28 -13.52 -8.27
CA ILE A 47 43.61 -12.76 -9.32
C ILE A 47 44.52 -11.56 -9.55
N GLU A 48 45.06 -11.41 -10.78
CA GLU A 48 45.71 -10.16 -11.20
C GLU A 48 44.81 -8.99 -10.82
N GLU A 49 45.24 -8.20 -9.83
CA GLU A 49 44.61 -6.93 -9.52
C GLU A 49 44.85 -6.01 -10.72
N PHE A 50 43.85 -5.90 -11.58
CA PHE A 50 43.73 -4.74 -12.46
C PHE A 50 43.89 -3.49 -11.59
N PRO A 51 44.74 -2.52 -11.98
CA PRO A 51 45.07 -1.39 -11.13
C PRO A 51 43.78 -0.69 -10.70
N LYS A 52 43.49 -0.72 -9.39
CA LYS A 52 42.38 0.03 -8.78
C LYS A 52 42.63 1.51 -9.06
N LYS A 53 41.90 2.04 -10.05
CA LYS A 53 41.77 3.49 -10.25
C LYS A 53 41.20 4.07 -8.96
N GLU A 54 41.96 4.92 -8.27
CA GLU A 54 41.46 5.64 -7.11
C GLU A 54 40.10 6.30 -7.43
N PRO A 55 39.10 6.24 -6.53
CA PRO A 55 37.82 6.89 -6.77
C PRO A 55 38.04 8.40 -6.81
N ILE A 56 38.04 8.97 -8.01
CA ILE A 56 38.05 10.42 -8.23
C ILE A 56 36.89 11.00 -7.42
N ASN A 57 37.21 11.88 -6.45
CA ASN A 57 36.24 12.51 -5.58
C ASN A 57 35.34 13.48 -6.39
N ASN A 58 34.27 12.94 -6.99
CA ASN A 58 33.38 13.62 -7.93
C ASN A 58 32.27 14.44 -7.24
N ALA A 59 32.33 14.63 -5.92
CA ALA A 59 31.32 15.37 -5.17
C ALA A 59 31.23 16.84 -5.68
N PRO A 60 30.02 17.43 -5.79
CA PRO A 60 29.84 18.86 -6.07
C PRO A 60 30.62 19.73 -5.09
N PRO A 61 31.33 20.78 -5.57
CA PRO A 61 32.16 21.61 -4.71
C PRO A 61 31.34 22.42 -3.69
N ASP A 62 30.02 22.52 -3.85
CA ASP A 62 29.10 23.20 -2.92
C ASP A 62 29.52 24.66 -2.61
N GLY A 63 30.24 25.30 -3.55
CA GLY A 63 30.80 26.65 -3.45
C GLY A 63 31.89 26.94 -4.49
N GLY A 64 32.54 28.11 -4.36
CA GLY A 64 33.59 28.59 -5.27
C GLY A 64 33.11 29.65 -6.26
N LEU A 65 34.04 30.47 -6.76
CA LEU A 65 33.75 31.59 -7.67
C LEU A 65 33.00 31.10 -8.93
N THR A 66 33.48 30.04 -9.56
CA THR A 66 32.85 29.46 -10.75
C THR A 66 31.43 28.97 -10.48
N ALA A 67 31.19 28.31 -9.34
CA ALA A 67 29.86 27.82 -8.98
C ALA A 67 28.86 28.96 -8.76
N TRP A 68 29.28 30.04 -8.10
CA TRP A 68 28.44 31.22 -7.88
C TRP A 68 28.26 32.07 -9.14
N LEU A 69 29.26 32.16 -10.02
CA LEU A 69 29.11 32.75 -11.34
C LEU A 69 28.10 31.98 -12.20
N THR A 70 28.05 30.64 -12.10
CA THR A 70 27.01 29.84 -12.74
C THR A 70 25.61 30.15 -12.19
N VAL A 71 25.47 30.40 -10.87
CA VAL A 71 24.20 30.83 -10.27
C VAL A 71 23.81 32.23 -10.75
N PHE A 72 24.76 33.15 -10.84
CA PHE A 72 24.54 34.49 -11.38
C PHE A 72 24.15 34.47 -12.86
N ALA A 73 24.80 33.61 -13.66
CA ALA A 73 24.42 33.37 -15.05
C ALA A 73 22.99 32.83 -15.14
N CYS A 74 22.63 31.88 -14.27
CA CYS A 74 21.26 31.38 -14.17
C CYS A 74 20.26 32.49 -13.85
N PHE A 75 20.60 33.37 -12.91
CA PHE A 75 19.80 34.53 -12.52
C PHE A 75 19.51 35.46 -13.70
N VAL A 76 20.55 35.88 -14.42
CA VAL A 76 20.41 36.78 -15.57
C VAL A 76 19.67 36.09 -16.73
N SER A 77 19.93 34.81 -17.01
CA SER A 77 19.16 34.08 -18.03
C SER A 77 17.68 33.98 -17.68
N HIS A 78 17.32 33.70 -16.42
CA HIS A 78 15.91 33.67 -15.99
C HIS A 78 15.26 35.06 -16.01
N MET A 79 16.02 36.11 -15.69
CA MET A 79 15.58 37.49 -15.77
C MET A 79 15.15 37.87 -17.19
N ILE A 80 15.95 37.51 -18.20
CA ILE A 80 15.66 37.80 -19.60
C ILE A 80 14.57 36.88 -20.18
N CYS A 81 14.59 35.59 -19.84
CA CYS A 81 13.67 34.60 -20.41
C CYS A 81 12.23 34.73 -19.91
N PHE A 82 12.00 35.18 -18.67
CA PHE A 82 10.64 35.33 -18.11
C PHE A 82 10.23 36.80 -17.92
N GLY A 83 11.13 37.75 -18.11
CA GLY A 83 10.85 39.18 -17.96
C GLY A 83 9.68 39.66 -18.81
N PRO A 84 9.73 39.52 -20.15
CA PRO A 84 8.61 39.91 -21.03
C PRO A 84 7.32 39.13 -20.78
N GLU A 85 7.43 37.87 -20.37
CA GLU A 85 6.28 37.02 -20.05
C GLU A 85 5.54 37.53 -18.81
N TYR A 86 6.27 37.88 -17.75
CA TYR A 86 5.71 38.44 -16.52
C TYR A 86 5.34 39.92 -16.62
N SER A 87 5.74 40.61 -17.69
CA SER A 87 5.30 41.99 -18.02
C SER A 87 4.21 42.04 -19.10
N TYR A 88 3.72 40.90 -19.59
CA TYR A 88 2.81 40.82 -20.74
C TYR A 88 1.46 41.54 -20.53
N GLY A 89 1.02 41.76 -19.30
CA GLY A 89 -0.18 42.55 -18.99
C GLY A 89 -0.11 44.00 -19.52
N ILE A 90 1.10 44.55 -19.68
CA ILE A 90 1.33 45.87 -20.28
C ILE A 90 1.04 45.83 -21.78
N PHE A 91 1.59 44.83 -22.49
CA PHE A 91 1.30 44.61 -23.91
C PHE A 91 -0.18 44.31 -24.14
N THR A 92 -0.81 43.57 -23.23
CA THR A 92 -2.25 43.28 -23.28
C THR A 92 -3.04 44.59 -23.27
N THR A 93 -2.77 45.48 -22.31
CA THR A 93 -3.42 46.80 -22.20
C THR A 93 -3.16 47.64 -23.45
N TYR A 94 -1.92 47.69 -23.94
CA TYR A 94 -1.54 48.44 -25.14
C TYR A 94 -2.26 47.94 -26.41
N TYR A 95 -2.38 46.63 -26.61
CA TYR A 95 -3.06 46.07 -27.78
C TYR A 95 -4.57 46.24 -27.73
N LEU A 96 -5.16 46.22 -26.53
CA LEU A 96 -6.59 46.46 -26.33
C LEU A 96 -6.97 47.90 -26.63
N ASP A 97 -6.18 48.86 -26.14
CA ASP A 97 -6.40 50.29 -26.38
C ASP A 97 -6.46 50.63 -27.88
N ARG A 98 -5.68 49.91 -28.68
CA ARG A 98 -5.64 50.06 -30.15
C ARG A 98 -6.66 49.24 -30.93
N GLY A 99 -7.49 48.43 -30.25
CA GLY A 99 -8.52 47.63 -30.91
C GLY A 99 -7.97 46.52 -31.83
N LEU A 100 -6.77 45.98 -31.55
CA LEU A 100 -6.12 44.94 -32.37
C LEU A 100 -6.83 43.57 -32.35
N GLY A 101 -7.72 43.33 -31.39
CA GLY A 101 -8.50 42.10 -31.26
C GLY A 101 -9.26 42.03 -29.94
N SER A 102 -10.00 40.94 -29.73
CA SER A 102 -10.66 40.67 -28.45
C SER A 102 -9.64 40.33 -27.36
N SER A 103 -10.06 40.45 -26.09
CA SER A 103 -9.23 40.11 -24.93
C SER A 103 -8.68 38.68 -24.99
N SER A 104 -9.51 37.73 -25.43
CA SER A 104 -9.14 36.33 -25.65
C SER A 104 -8.08 36.19 -26.76
N ALA A 105 -8.26 36.87 -27.89
CA ALA A 105 -7.31 36.78 -29.00
C ALA A 105 -5.93 37.36 -28.62
N ILE A 106 -5.91 38.47 -27.89
CA ILE A 106 -4.67 39.13 -27.44
C ILE A 106 -3.95 38.30 -26.36
N SER A 107 -4.68 37.67 -25.45
CA SER A 107 -4.07 36.85 -24.40
C SER A 107 -3.50 35.54 -24.94
N ILE A 108 -4.03 35.00 -26.05
CA ILE A 108 -3.45 33.84 -26.74
C ILE A 108 -2.01 34.11 -27.16
N VAL A 109 -1.66 35.32 -27.60
CA VAL A 109 -0.29 35.66 -28.01
C VAL A 109 0.68 35.51 -26.83
N GLY A 110 0.41 36.15 -25.68
CA GLY A 110 1.26 35.99 -24.49
C GLY A 110 1.24 34.56 -23.94
N SER A 111 0.09 33.89 -23.98
CA SER A 111 -0.10 32.52 -23.48
C SER A 111 0.67 31.50 -24.31
N LEU A 112 0.71 31.68 -25.63
CA LEU A 112 1.48 30.85 -26.55
C LEU A 112 2.99 31.04 -26.34
N GLY A 113 3.42 32.24 -25.96
CA GLY A 113 4.80 32.53 -25.58
C GLY A 113 5.21 31.74 -24.34
N ALA A 114 4.48 31.91 -23.25
CA ALA A 114 4.70 31.18 -22.00
C ALA A 114 4.65 29.65 -22.17
N ALA A 115 3.70 29.16 -22.99
CA ALA A 115 3.57 27.74 -23.27
C ALA A 115 4.75 27.20 -24.09
N SER A 116 5.17 27.91 -25.14
CA SER A 116 6.25 27.46 -26.03
C SER A 116 7.61 27.37 -25.34
N VAL A 117 7.87 28.21 -24.32
CA VAL A 117 9.04 28.08 -23.43
C VAL A 117 9.11 26.70 -22.77
N ASN A 118 7.95 26.13 -22.40
CA ASN A 118 7.89 24.90 -21.60
C ASN A 118 7.65 23.63 -22.45
N VAL A 119 6.84 23.69 -23.53
CA VAL A 119 6.53 22.53 -24.39
C VAL A 119 7.79 21.94 -25.04
N ILE A 120 8.71 22.78 -25.52
CA ILE A 120 9.93 22.35 -26.21
C ILE A 120 11.04 21.99 -25.21
N GLY A 121 10.79 22.04 -23.90
CA GLY A 121 11.77 21.70 -22.87
C GLY A 121 12.34 20.28 -22.98
N ILE A 122 11.51 19.30 -23.33
CA ILE A 122 11.97 17.92 -23.54
C ILE A 122 12.96 17.85 -24.73
N PHE A 123 12.69 18.57 -25.81
CA PHE A 123 13.60 18.62 -26.96
C PHE A 123 14.86 19.42 -26.64
N THR A 124 14.72 20.53 -25.92
CA THR A 124 15.84 21.38 -25.49
C THR A 124 16.82 20.61 -24.62
N THR A 125 16.32 19.83 -23.66
CA THR A 125 17.16 19.03 -22.77
C THR A 125 17.91 17.92 -23.52
N ILE A 126 17.31 17.32 -24.55
CA ILE A 126 18.00 16.38 -25.46
C ILE A 126 19.08 17.11 -26.26
N LEU A 127 18.76 18.25 -26.87
CA LEU A 127 19.71 19.03 -27.69
C LEU A 127 20.90 19.54 -26.85
N MET A 128 20.64 19.94 -25.61
CA MET A 128 21.65 20.36 -24.65
C MET A 128 22.68 19.27 -24.36
N SER A 129 22.25 18.00 -24.26
CA SER A 129 23.17 16.88 -24.08
C SER A 129 24.09 16.64 -25.29
N LYS A 130 23.66 17.03 -26.49
CA LYS A 130 24.41 16.86 -27.74
C LYS A 130 25.33 18.04 -28.06
N TYR A 131 24.85 19.26 -27.81
CA TYR A 131 25.52 20.50 -28.24
C TYR A 131 26.15 21.30 -27.10
N GLY A 132 25.93 20.90 -25.84
CA GLY A 132 26.45 21.57 -24.65
C GLY A 132 25.68 22.85 -24.29
N PHE A 133 25.87 23.33 -23.06
CA PHE A 133 25.02 24.38 -22.47
C PHE A 133 25.21 25.74 -23.15
N GLN A 134 26.46 26.12 -23.41
CA GLN A 134 26.82 27.44 -23.93
C GLN A 134 26.30 27.68 -25.36
N ARG A 135 26.39 26.67 -26.23
CA ARG A 135 25.89 26.76 -27.61
C ARG A 135 24.37 26.86 -27.66
N MET A 136 23.68 26.16 -26.77
CA MET A 136 22.22 26.26 -26.64
C MET A 136 21.79 27.67 -26.21
N VAL A 137 22.47 28.26 -25.22
CA VAL A 137 22.18 29.64 -24.79
C VAL A 137 22.43 30.64 -25.93
N LEU A 138 23.48 30.46 -26.72
CA LEU A 138 23.77 31.33 -27.87
C LEU A 138 22.69 31.21 -28.97
N ILE A 139 22.26 29.99 -29.30
CA ILE A 139 21.16 29.77 -30.25
C ILE A 139 19.86 30.39 -29.71
N GLY A 140 19.60 30.21 -28.41
CA GLY A 140 18.46 30.82 -27.72
C GLY A 140 18.48 32.34 -27.79
N ALA A 141 19.63 32.97 -27.53
CA ALA A 141 19.81 34.42 -27.62
C ALA A 141 19.51 34.95 -29.04
N SER A 142 20.00 34.27 -30.08
CA SER A 142 19.76 34.65 -31.47
C SER A 142 18.28 34.55 -31.87
N LEU A 143 17.59 33.46 -31.47
CA LEU A 143 16.16 33.30 -31.76
C LEU A 143 15.30 34.29 -30.97
N TYR A 144 15.65 34.55 -29.70
CA TYR A 144 15.00 35.56 -28.89
C TYR A 144 15.11 36.95 -29.54
N PHE A 145 16.33 37.33 -29.96
CA PHE A 145 16.59 38.59 -30.64
C PHE A 145 15.75 38.70 -31.93
N MET A 146 15.75 37.65 -32.75
CA MET A 146 14.96 37.60 -33.98
C MET A 146 13.45 37.72 -33.70
N GLY A 147 12.95 37.09 -32.64
CA GLY A 147 11.55 37.16 -32.21
C GLY A 147 11.09 38.59 -31.95
N PHE A 148 11.78 39.31 -31.07
CA PHE A 148 11.42 40.69 -30.74
C PHE A 148 11.75 41.69 -31.87
N LEU A 149 12.83 41.46 -32.62
CA LEU A 149 13.19 42.31 -33.76
C LEU A 149 12.12 42.21 -34.87
N LEU A 150 11.70 41.00 -35.23
CA LEU A 150 10.65 40.81 -36.23
C LEU A 150 9.31 41.32 -35.73
N ALA A 151 8.99 41.11 -34.45
CA ALA A 151 7.78 41.65 -33.83
C ALA A 151 7.69 43.19 -33.92
N SER A 152 8.83 43.90 -33.97
CA SER A 152 8.85 45.36 -34.15
C SER A 152 8.24 45.84 -35.47
N PHE A 153 8.12 44.97 -36.48
CA PHE A 153 7.50 45.27 -37.77
C PHE A 153 6.04 44.77 -37.88
N CYS A 154 5.55 44.03 -36.88
CA CYS A 154 4.29 43.30 -36.95
C CYS A 154 3.14 43.97 -36.18
N GLU A 155 3.27 45.26 -35.86
CA GLU A 155 2.38 46.04 -35.00
C GLU A 155 0.89 45.98 -35.38
N SER A 156 0.57 45.77 -36.67
CA SER A 156 -0.80 45.77 -37.19
C SER A 156 -1.46 44.38 -37.30
N SER A 157 -0.76 43.29 -36.98
CA SER A 157 -1.29 41.93 -37.16
C SER A 157 -1.03 41.03 -35.96
N LEU A 158 -2.13 40.61 -35.32
CA LEU A 158 -2.08 39.73 -34.16
C LEU A 158 -1.48 38.36 -34.46
N VAL A 159 -1.71 37.81 -35.66
CA VAL A 159 -1.14 36.51 -36.08
C VAL A 159 0.37 36.61 -36.24
N LEU A 160 0.87 37.69 -36.85
CA LEU A 160 2.31 37.91 -36.99
C LEU A 160 2.98 38.15 -35.63
N LEU A 161 2.31 38.83 -34.70
CA LEU A 161 2.75 38.95 -33.30
C LEU A 161 2.78 37.58 -32.59
N ALA A 162 1.80 36.71 -32.83
CA ALA A 162 1.81 35.33 -32.31
C ALA A 162 3.01 34.52 -32.82
N LEU A 163 3.38 34.65 -34.10
CA LEU A 163 4.53 33.94 -34.64
C LEU A 163 5.86 34.47 -34.10
N THR A 164 5.97 35.78 -33.91
CA THR A 164 7.22 36.47 -33.57
C THR A 164 7.40 36.65 -32.06
N GLN A 165 6.52 37.41 -31.41
CA GLN A 165 6.55 37.74 -29.99
C GLN A 165 6.16 36.55 -29.09
N ALA A 166 5.45 35.53 -29.62
CA ALA A 166 5.10 34.34 -28.86
C ALA A 166 6.00 33.15 -29.20
N LEU A 167 5.85 32.53 -30.38
CA LEU A 167 6.53 31.26 -30.70
C LEU A 167 8.05 31.43 -30.84
N LEU A 168 8.50 32.39 -31.67
CA LEU A 168 9.93 32.55 -31.93
C LEU A 168 10.69 33.00 -30.67
N TYR A 169 10.11 33.94 -29.92
CA TYR A 169 10.57 34.28 -28.57
C TYR A 169 10.60 33.07 -27.64
N GLY A 170 9.50 32.34 -27.50
CA GLY A 170 9.40 31.25 -26.52
C GLY A 170 10.34 30.09 -26.82
N PHE A 171 10.60 29.81 -28.09
CA PHE A 171 11.63 28.84 -28.50
C PHE A 171 13.04 29.33 -28.14
N GLY A 172 13.34 30.60 -28.39
CA GLY A 172 14.61 31.22 -27.98
C GLY A 172 14.81 31.22 -26.46
N ALA A 173 13.77 31.62 -25.73
CA ALA A 173 13.75 31.63 -24.28
C ALA A 173 13.89 30.21 -23.69
N SER A 174 13.27 29.17 -24.29
CA SER A 174 13.45 27.76 -23.89
C SER A 174 14.93 27.35 -23.98
N PHE A 175 15.59 27.61 -25.12
CA PHE A 175 16.98 27.23 -25.34
C PHE A 175 17.98 27.95 -24.41
N ALA A 176 17.65 29.14 -23.92
CA ALA A 176 18.44 29.82 -22.90
C ALA A 176 18.08 29.38 -21.46
N TYR A 177 16.80 29.10 -21.20
CA TYR A 177 16.27 28.76 -19.87
C TYR A 177 16.75 27.41 -19.34
N TYR A 178 16.59 26.32 -20.09
CA TYR A 178 16.88 24.98 -19.58
C TYR A 178 18.37 24.75 -19.26
N PRO A 179 19.33 25.20 -20.09
CA PRO A 179 20.75 25.12 -19.73
C PRO A 179 21.09 25.93 -18.48
N ALA A 180 20.51 27.13 -18.35
CA ALA A 180 20.68 27.97 -17.18
C ALA A 180 20.12 27.32 -15.91
N LEU A 181 18.96 26.66 -15.99
CA LEU A 181 18.34 25.94 -14.88
C LEU A 181 19.14 24.68 -14.48
N ALA A 182 19.71 23.97 -15.46
CA ALA A 182 20.46 22.74 -15.24
C ALA A 182 21.83 22.99 -14.59
N ALA A 183 22.51 24.09 -14.94
CA ALA A 183 23.90 24.32 -14.55
C ALA A 183 24.12 24.35 -13.03
N PRO A 184 23.41 25.16 -12.21
CA PRO A 184 23.63 25.20 -10.76
C PRO A 184 23.48 23.85 -10.06
N ASN A 185 22.59 22.97 -10.56
CA ASN A 185 22.35 21.65 -9.98
C ASN A 185 23.58 20.71 -10.06
N GLN A 186 24.49 20.97 -11.00
CA GLN A 186 25.75 20.21 -11.16
C GLN A 186 26.85 20.69 -10.19
N TRP A 187 26.75 21.92 -9.70
CA TRP A 187 27.75 22.56 -8.83
C TRP A 187 27.39 22.48 -7.34
N PHE A 188 26.11 22.27 -6.99
CA PHE A 188 25.63 22.23 -5.60
C PHE A 188 24.85 20.94 -5.26
N SER A 189 25.17 20.34 -4.11
CA SER A 189 24.49 19.22 -3.48
C SER A 189 23.80 19.65 -2.18
N LYS A 190 24.58 20.03 -1.15
CA LYS A 190 24.05 20.44 0.16
C LYS A 190 23.32 21.79 0.12
N LYS A 191 23.80 22.74 -0.70
CA LYS A 191 23.22 24.10 -0.82
C LYS A 191 22.31 24.27 -2.04
N ARG A 192 21.83 23.16 -2.62
CA ARG A 192 21.07 23.17 -3.88
C ARG A 192 19.82 24.06 -3.85
N GLY A 193 19.06 24.03 -2.75
CA GLY A 193 17.85 24.85 -2.60
C GLY A 193 18.15 26.35 -2.63
N ILE A 194 19.24 26.80 -1.98
CA ILE A 194 19.65 28.21 -1.95
C ILE A 194 20.17 28.65 -3.32
N ALA A 195 21.04 27.84 -3.94
CA ALA A 195 21.59 28.14 -5.26
C ALA A 195 20.49 28.21 -6.33
N LEU A 196 19.53 27.28 -6.31
CA LEU A 196 18.39 27.28 -7.23
C LEU A 196 17.42 28.43 -6.92
N GLY A 197 17.12 28.70 -5.65
CA GLY A 197 16.26 29.81 -5.24
C GLY A 197 16.81 31.17 -5.68
N LEU A 198 18.11 31.40 -5.49
CA LEU A 198 18.79 32.61 -5.96
C LEU A 198 18.82 32.67 -7.49
N GLY A 199 19.13 31.59 -8.19
CA GLY A 199 19.10 31.57 -9.66
C GLY A 199 17.72 31.82 -10.25
N VAL A 200 16.67 31.20 -9.71
CA VAL A 200 15.29 31.35 -10.21
C VAL A 200 14.67 32.69 -9.82
N ALA A 201 15.13 33.33 -8.74
CA ALA A 201 14.69 34.67 -8.33
C ALA A 201 14.88 35.72 -9.43
N GLY A 202 15.81 35.48 -10.36
CA GLY A 202 16.03 36.33 -11.54
C GLY A 202 14.77 36.56 -12.35
N SER A 203 13.88 35.57 -12.47
CA SER A 203 12.62 35.73 -13.21
C SER A 203 11.69 36.80 -12.61
N GLY A 204 11.63 36.92 -11.28
CA GLY A 204 10.85 37.98 -10.62
C GLY A 204 11.50 39.36 -10.76
N VAL A 205 12.83 39.44 -10.67
CA VAL A 205 13.57 40.69 -10.92
C VAL A 205 13.41 41.14 -12.37
N GLY A 206 13.42 40.19 -13.32
CA GLY A 206 13.12 40.44 -14.73
C GLY A 206 11.72 41.02 -14.88
N GLY A 207 10.72 40.39 -14.28
CA GLY A 207 9.35 40.93 -14.29
C GLY A 207 9.28 42.38 -13.81
N VAL A 208 9.99 42.75 -12.73
CA VAL A 208 10.08 44.14 -12.24
C VAL A 208 10.73 45.08 -13.27
N ILE A 209 11.90 44.72 -13.79
CA ILE A 209 12.65 45.56 -14.73
C ILE A 209 11.87 45.77 -16.03
N TYR A 210 11.31 44.70 -16.59
CA TYR A 210 10.52 44.77 -17.81
C TYR A 210 9.17 45.45 -17.59
N SER A 211 8.52 45.30 -16.44
CA SER A 211 7.27 46.02 -16.15
C SER A 211 7.47 47.54 -16.17
N ILE A 212 8.53 48.05 -15.53
CA ILE A 212 8.81 49.49 -15.53
C ILE A 212 9.34 49.94 -16.90
N GLY A 213 10.32 49.21 -17.44
CA GLY A 213 11.02 49.58 -18.66
C GLY A 213 10.13 49.55 -19.89
N THR A 214 9.30 48.51 -20.07
CA THR A 214 8.42 48.40 -21.24
C THR A 214 7.39 49.52 -21.28
N GLN A 215 6.75 49.87 -20.16
CA GLN A 215 5.78 50.98 -20.13
C GLN A 215 6.44 52.31 -20.51
N GLN A 216 7.56 52.65 -19.88
CA GLN A 216 8.28 53.91 -20.17
C GLN A 216 8.77 53.98 -21.62
N LEU A 217 9.22 52.86 -22.19
CA LEU A 217 9.65 52.79 -23.59
C LEU A 217 8.47 52.95 -24.56
N LEU A 218 7.32 52.34 -24.25
CA LEU A 218 6.11 52.49 -25.06
C LEU A 218 5.68 53.96 -25.12
N ASP A 219 5.73 54.66 -23.99
CA ASP A 219 5.31 56.07 -23.89
C ASP A 219 6.31 57.04 -24.56
N SER A 220 7.62 56.77 -24.47
CA SER A 220 8.67 57.70 -24.93
C SER A 220 9.11 57.50 -26.38
N VAL A 221 9.25 56.25 -26.83
CA VAL A 221 9.85 55.92 -28.13
C VAL A 221 8.93 55.08 -29.03
N GLY A 222 7.74 54.71 -28.53
CA GLY A 222 6.76 53.93 -29.25
C GLY A 222 7.09 52.43 -29.36
N PHE A 223 6.14 51.65 -29.88
CA PHE A 223 6.21 50.19 -29.92
C PHE A 223 7.40 49.64 -30.70
N GLN A 224 7.65 50.15 -31.89
CA GLN A 224 8.70 49.62 -32.77
C GLN A 224 10.08 49.71 -32.11
N TRP A 225 10.41 50.85 -31.52
CA TRP A 225 11.68 51.01 -30.79
C TRP A 225 11.69 50.29 -29.46
N THR A 226 10.55 50.19 -28.76
CA THR A 226 10.44 49.37 -27.53
C THR A 226 10.84 47.92 -27.78
N MET A 227 10.31 47.32 -28.85
CA MET A 227 10.61 45.93 -29.22
C MET A 227 12.07 45.75 -29.64
N ARG A 228 12.65 46.71 -30.37
CA ARG A 228 14.07 46.69 -30.77
C ARG A 228 15.02 46.83 -29.59
N ILE A 229 14.74 47.78 -28.67
CA ILE A 229 15.52 47.98 -27.46
C ILE A 229 15.48 46.73 -26.59
N THR A 230 14.28 46.15 -26.43
CA THR A 230 14.09 44.87 -25.72
C THR A 230 14.91 43.75 -26.36
N ALA A 231 14.89 43.61 -27.69
CA ALA A 231 15.68 42.61 -28.41
C ALA A 231 17.19 42.78 -28.16
N MET A 232 17.71 44.00 -28.34
CA MET A 232 19.14 44.31 -28.19
C MET A 232 19.61 44.11 -26.76
N PHE A 233 18.87 44.62 -25.77
CA PHE A 233 19.18 44.46 -24.35
C PHE A 233 19.24 42.99 -23.96
N SER A 234 18.20 42.22 -24.31
CA SER A 234 18.15 40.78 -24.04
C SER A 234 19.28 40.00 -24.71
N PHE A 235 19.63 40.34 -25.95
CA PHE A 235 20.72 39.69 -26.69
C PHE A 235 22.07 39.94 -26.02
N VAL A 236 22.37 41.19 -25.64
CA VAL A 236 23.62 41.54 -24.95
C VAL A 236 23.73 40.83 -23.61
N CYS A 237 22.67 40.85 -22.80
CA CYS A 237 22.67 40.18 -21.49
C CYS A 237 22.84 38.66 -21.62
N LEU A 238 22.15 38.00 -22.55
CA LEU A 238 22.27 36.56 -22.75
C LEU A 238 23.65 36.17 -23.31
N CYS A 239 24.20 36.92 -24.26
CA CYS A 239 25.55 36.68 -24.78
C CYS A 239 26.63 36.89 -23.71
N ALA A 240 26.47 37.88 -22.83
CA ALA A 240 27.41 38.15 -21.75
C ALA A 240 27.51 37.01 -20.72
N VAL A 241 26.44 36.22 -20.54
CA VAL A 241 26.43 35.11 -19.57
C VAL A 241 26.86 33.76 -20.12
N VAL A 242 26.98 33.61 -21.45
CA VAL A 242 27.43 32.36 -22.09
C VAL A 242 28.71 31.79 -21.47
N PRO A 243 29.78 32.57 -21.18
CA PRO A 243 31.00 32.04 -20.58
C PRO A 243 30.80 31.44 -19.18
N PHE A 244 29.75 31.85 -18.48
CA PHE A 244 29.47 31.50 -17.08
C PHE A 244 28.44 30.36 -16.94
N VAL A 245 27.66 30.04 -17.98
CA VAL A 245 26.80 28.84 -18.01
C VAL A 245 27.67 27.60 -18.29
N LYS A 246 28.53 27.26 -17.32
CA LYS A 246 29.49 26.16 -17.44
C LYS A 246 28.88 24.83 -17.02
N GLU A 247 28.93 23.88 -17.95
CA GLU A 247 28.65 22.46 -17.70
C GLU A 247 29.83 21.82 -16.94
N ARG A 248 29.52 21.07 -15.88
CA ARG A 248 30.51 20.28 -15.15
C ARG A 248 30.55 18.87 -15.75
N THR A 249 31.39 18.70 -16.77
CA THR A 249 31.54 17.42 -17.48
C THR A 249 32.22 16.39 -16.59
N VAL A 250 31.47 15.40 -16.10
CA VAL A 250 32.06 14.15 -15.59
C VAL A 250 32.02 13.15 -16.74
N GLN A 251 33.18 12.87 -17.35
CA GLN A 251 33.33 12.02 -18.54
C GLN A 251 32.69 10.61 -18.39
N SER A 252 32.49 10.11 -17.16
CA SER A 252 31.86 8.80 -16.93
C SER A 252 30.33 8.80 -17.04
N GLN A 253 29.65 9.96 -17.03
CA GLN A 253 28.18 10.03 -17.12
C GLN A 253 27.65 10.22 -18.55
N GLN A 254 28.41 10.80 -19.48
CA GLN A 254 27.95 10.99 -20.87
C GLN A 254 27.84 9.66 -21.65
N GLN A 255 28.71 8.69 -21.38
CA GLN A 255 28.61 7.34 -21.97
C GLN A 255 27.50 6.48 -21.33
N GLN A 256 27.18 6.67 -20.05
CA GLN A 256 26.04 5.98 -19.43
C GLN A 256 24.69 6.66 -19.75
N ALA A 257 24.65 7.96 -20.03
CA ALA A 257 23.44 8.72 -20.34
C ALA A 257 22.81 8.37 -21.70
N ALA A 258 23.62 7.99 -22.70
CA ALA A 258 23.12 7.61 -24.02
C ALA A 258 22.39 6.25 -23.99
N ASP A 259 22.97 5.24 -23.34
CA ASP A 259 22.40 3.88 -23.21
C ASP A 259 21.27 3.78 -22.15
N SER A 260 21.25 4.67 -21.15
CA SER A 260 20.19 4.71 -20.14
C SER A 260 18.96 5.52 -20.53
N SER A 261 18.98 6.32 -21.61
CA SER A 261 17.87 7.19 -22.02
C SER A 261 16.55 6.43 -22.31
N ASN A 262 16.63 5.25 -22.92
CA ASN A 262 15.46 4.40 -23.19
C ASN A 262 14.98 3.60 -21.97
N THR A 263 15.89 3.21 -21.08
CA THR A 263 15.57 2.49 -19.84
C THR A 263 15.02 3.43 -18.78
N ALA A 264 15.62 4.61 -18.60
CA ALA A 264 15.17 5.70 -17.72
C ALA A 264 13.74 6.15 -18.07
N ARG A 265 13.44 6.40 -19.36
CA ARG A 265 12.07 6.72 -19.83
C ARG A 265 11.06 5.63 -19.44
N LYS A 266 11.39 4.35 -19.64
CA LYS A 266 10.51 3.23 -19.24
C LYS A 266 10.28 3.18 -17.72
N THR A 267 11.29 3.49 -16.91
CA THR A 267 11.15 3.60 -15.44
C THR A 267 10.41 4.86 -14.98
N GLU A 268 10.43 5.96 -15.73
CA GLU A 268 9.73 7.21 -15.40
C GLU A 268 8.23 7.12 -15.69
N PHE A 269 7.83 6.49 -16.81
CA PHE A 269 6.40 6.21 -17.06
C PHE A 269 5.78 5.25 -16.05
N THR A 270 6.60 4.50 -15.31
CA THR A 270 6.12 3.69 -14.18
C THR A 270 5.55 4.56 -13.06
N ALA A 271 5.94 5.85 -12.97
CA ALA A 271 5.40 6.79 -11.99
C ALA A 271 3.88 7.01 -12.16
N PHE A 272 3.32 6.89 -13.38
CA PHE A 272 1.87 6.99 -13.60
C PHE A 272 1.06 5.85 -12.96
N ARG A 273 1.70 4.75 -12.56
CA ARG A 273 1.04 3.71 -11.75
C ARG A 273 0.85 4.15 -10.30
N SER A 274 1.60 5.15 -9.85
CA SER A 274 1.45 5.73 -8.53
C SER A 274 0.26 6.71 -8.53
N PRO A 275 -0.78 6.45 -7.73
CA PRO A 275 -1.90 7.40 -7.59
C PRO A 275 -1.42 8.76 -7.04
N LEU A 276 -0.36 8.77 -6.22
CA LEU A 276 0.28 9.99 -5.72
C LEU A 276 0.79 10.88 -6.85
N PHE A 277 1.49 10.28 -7.82
CA PHE A 277 2.04 11.02 -8.96
C PHE A 277 0.93 11.64 -9.81
N ASN A 278 -0.14 10.88 -10.05
CA ASN A 278 -1.29 11.37 -10.81
C ASN A 278 -2.01 12.51 -10.07
N VAL A 279 -2.13 12.45 -8.74
CA VAL A 279 -2.69 13.55 -7.94
C VAL A 279 -1.81 14.80 -8.02
N MET A 280 -0.48 14.64 -7.95
CA MET A 280 0.45 15.78 -8.11
C MET A 280 0.39 16.40 -9.51
N LEU A 281 0.19 15.58 -10.55
CA LEU A 281 0.02 16.04 -11.93
C LEU A 281 -1.25 16.88 -12.10
N VAL A 282 -2.37 16.43 -11.53
CA VAL A 282 -3.63 17.20 -11.52
C VAL A 282 -3.47 18.49 -10.69
N CYS A 283 -2.79 18.43 -9.55
CA CYS A 283 -2.53 19.59 -8.70
C CYS A 283 -1.76 20.69 -9.45
N ILE A 284 -0.64 20.37 -10.11
CA ILE A 284 0.13 21.36 -10.87
C ILE A 284 -0.64 21.90 -12.07
N LEU A 285 -1.41 21.05 -12.78
CA LEU A 285 -2.24 21.50 -13.91
C LEU A 285 -3.24 22.60 -13.50
N PHE A 286 -4.00 22.36 -12.43
CA PHE A 286 -4.99 23.33 -11.93
C PHE A 286 -4.35 24.62 -11.40
N PHE A 287 -3.16 24.53 -10.80
CA PHE A 287 -2.42 25.73 -10.38
C PHE A 287 -1.95 26.53 -11.61
N CYS A 288 -1.33 25.89 -12.60
CA CYS A 288 -0.83 26.56 -13.79
C CYS A 288 -1.94 27.19 -14.65
N LEU A 289 -3.14 26.60 -14.68
CA LEU A 289 -4.31 27.22 -15.34
C LEU A 289 -4.71 28.57 -14.73
N ALA A 290 -4.38 28.82 -13.47
CA ALA A 290 -4.72 30.06 -12.79
C ALA A 290 -3.54 31.05 -12.69
N PHE A 291 -2.30 30.53 -12.67
CA PHE A 291 -1.09 31.28 -12.33
C PHE A 291 -0.89 32.57 -13.15
N TYR A 292 -1.10 32.53 -14.46
CA TYR A 292 -0.86 33.67 -15.36
C TYR A 292 -2.00 34.69 -15.42
N ILE A 293 -3.18 34.36 -14.86
CA ILE A 293 -4.37 35.21 -14.97
C ILE A 293 -4.14 36.58 -14.31
N PRO A 294 -3.66 36.68 -13.04
CA PRO A 294 -3.39 37.97 -12.43
C PRO A 294 -2.35 38.79 -13.21
N THR A 295 -1.27 38.17 -13.69
CA THR A 295 -0.20 38.89 -14.39
C THR A 295 -0.65 39.51 -15.71
N TYR A 296 -1.66 38.93 -16.39
CA TYR A 296 -2.09 39.39 -17.70
C TYR A 296 -3.21 40.42 -17.61
N TYR A 297 -4.15 40.25 -16.67
CA TYR A 297 -5.36 41.05 -16.61
C TYR A 297 -5.37 42.13 -15.53
N LEU A 298 -4.39 42.14 -14.63
CA LEU A 298 -4.39 43.09 -13.53
C LEU A 298 -4.18 44.56 -13.94
N PRO A 299 -3.22 44.91 -14.83
CA PRO A 299 -3.09 46.30 -15.29
C PRO A 299 -4.34 46.79 -16.01
N ASP A 300 -4.86 45.94 -16.89
CA ASP A 300 -6.08 46.17 -17.65
C ASP A 300 -7.33 46.35 -16.74
N TYR A 301 -7.46 45.54 -15.68
CA TYR A 301 -8.51 45.72 -14.67
C TYR A 301 -8.38 47.09 -13.97
N ALA A 302 -7.17 47.51 -13.60
CA ALA A 302 -6.95 48.79 -12.95
C ALA A 302 -7.31 49.99 -13.84
N VAL A 303 -7.00 49.91 -15.13
CA VAL A 303 -7.36 50.96 -16.11
C VAL A 303 -8.87 50.96 -16.39
N THR A 304 -9.43 49.81 -16.75
CA THR A 304 -10.82 49.74 -17.25
C THR A 304 -11.90 49.80 -16.16
N VAL A 305 -11.63 49.26 -14.95
CA VAL A 305 -12.62 49.20 -13.87
C VAL A 305 -12.43 50.33 -12.86
N LEU A 306 -11.19 50.66 -12.50
CA LEU A 306 -10.88 51.67 -11.49
C LEU A 306 -10.51 53.04 -12.09
N GLY A 307 -10.35 53.15 -13.42
CA GLY A 307 -9.99 54.41 -14.09
C GLY A 307 -8.60 54.92 -13.73
N ILE A 308 -7.68 54.03 -13.37
CA ILE A 308 -6.31 54.38 -12.97
C ILE A 308 -5.44 54.60 -14.21
N ASP A 309 -4.51 55.56 -14.14
CA ASP A 309 -3.53 55.82 -15.19
C ASP A 309 -2.71 54.56 -15.55
N VAL A 310 -2.40 54.40 -16.84
CA VAL A 310 -1.71 53.22 -17.39
C VAL A 310 -0.32 53.02 -16.76
N THR A 311 0.39 54.10 -16.44
CA THR A 311 1.70 54.05 -15.77
C THR A 311 1.56 53.47 -14.36
N ILE A 312 0.56 53.96 -13.60
CA ILE A 312 0.31 53.50 -12.24
C ILE A 312 -0.21 52.05 -12.24
N ALA A 313 -1.00 51.66 -13.23
CA ALA A 313 -1.44 50.28 -13.41
C ALA A 313 -0.27 49.31 -13.67
N SER A 314 0.78 49.74 -14.39
CA SER A 314 1.99 48.93 -14.61
C SER A 314 2.78 48.64 -13.31
N TYR A 315 2.70 49.54 -12.31
CA TYR A 315 3.34 49.35 -11.01
C TYR A 315 2.69 48.24 -10.17
N LEU A 316 1.44 47.86 -10.43
CA LEU A 316 0.82 46.69 -9.81
C LEU A 316 1.54 45.39 -10.21
N LEU A 317 1.94 45.28 -11.48
CA LEU A 317 2.70 44.14 -11.98
C LEU A 317 4.12 44.12 -11.41
N THR A 318 4.71 45.29 -11.25
CA THR A 318 5.98 45.49 -10.55
C THR A 318 5.90 45.00 -9.09
N ALA A 319 4.86 45.39 -8.35
CA ALA A 319 4.64 44.96 -6.97
C ALA A 319 4.41 43.44 -6.87
N HIS A 320 3.64 42.86 -7.80
CA HIS A 320 3.42 41.41 -7.89
C HIS A 320 4.73 40.64 -8.13
N ASN A 321 5.52 41.08 -9.12
CA ASN A 321 6.79 40.42 -9.45
C ASN A 321 7.83 40.59 -8.35
N GLY A 322 7.86 41.75 -7.69
CA GLY A 322 8.72 42.01 -6.54
C GLY A 322 8.39 41.14 -5.32
N SER A 323 7.11 40.98 -5.00
CA SER A 323 6.69 40.08 -3.91
C SER A 323 6.97 38.60 -4.23
N ALA A 324 6.92 38.21 -5.51
CA ALA A 324 7.31 36.87 -5.95
C ALA A 324 8.81 36.57 -5.74
N VAL A 325 9.70 37.57 -5.84
CA VAL A 325 11.12 37.41 -5.48
C VAL A 325 11.26 37.04 -4.01
N LEU A 326 10.54 37.74 -3.12
CA LEU A 326 10.54 37.43 -1.68
C LEU A 326 9.97 36.03 -1.42
N GLY A 327 8.88 35.66 -2.10
CA GLY A 327 8.29 34.33 -2.01
C GLY A 327 9.28 33.21 -2.36
N ARG A 328 10.07 33.38 -3.43
CA ARG A 328 11.07 32.41 -3.88
C ARG A 328 12.23 32.24 -2.88
N ILE A 329 12.63 33.30 -2.20
CA ILE A 329 13.77 33.27 -1.26
C ILE A 329 13.33 32.78 0.13
N VAL A 330 12.22 33.29 0.65
CA VAL A 330 11.82 33.11 2.06
C VAL A 330 11.14 31.76 2.31
N ILE A 331 10.33 31.26 1.36
CA ILE A 331 9.50 30.07 1.62
C ILE A 331 10.31 28.81 1.90
N GLY A 332 11.51 28.70 1.31
CA GLY A 332 12.40 27.54 1.52
C GLY A 332 12.76 27.37 3.00
N PHE A 333 13.06 28.47 3.68
CA PHE A 333 13.35 28.46 5.12
C PHE A 333 12.11 28.11 5.96
N ILE A 334 10.95 28.66 5.61
CA ILE A 334 9.68 28.39 6.30
C ILE A 334 9.30 26.91 6.18
N ALA A 335 9.48 26.32 4.99
CA ALA A 335 9.15 24.94 4.69
C ALA A 335 9.93 23.94 5.55
N ASP A 336 11.20 24.22 5.78
CA ASP A 336 12.09 23.36 6.54
C ASP A 336 11.96 23.56 8.08
N MET A 337 11.60 24.76 8.56
CA MET A 337 11.59 25.08 9.99
C MET A 337 10.25 24.90 10.70
N LEU A 338 9.12 25.26 10.06
CA LEU A 338 7.84 25.49 10.76
C LEU A 338 6.77 24.43 10.45
N PHE A 339 6.49 24.17 9.17
CA PHE A 339 5.29 23.43 8.78
C PHE A 339 5.58 22.07 8.14
N GLY A 340 6.79 21.85 7.64
CA GLY A 340 7.12 20.76 6.74
C GLY A 340 6.71 21.07 5.29
N ARG A 341 7.44 20.49 4.32
CA ARG A 341 7.38 20.86 2.89
C ARG A 341 6.00 20.70 2.26
N VAL A 342 5.33 19.57 2.49
CA VAL A 342 3.97 19.31 1.95
C VAL A 342 2.92 20.25 2.53
N ASN A 343 2.95 20.52 3.84
CA ASN A 343 2.00 21.45 4.46
C ASN A 343 2.22 22.87 3.95
N THR A 344 3.48 23.25 3.73
CA THR A 344 3.83 24.55 3.16
C THR A 344 3.29 24.69 1.75
N LEU A 345 3.37 23.64 0.92
CA LEU A 345 2.76 23.62 -0.42
C LEU A 345 1.25 23.88 -0.35
N ILE A 346 0.54 23.17 0.54
CA ILE A 346 -0.90 23.33 0.72
C ILE A 346 -1.25 24.76 1.16
N VAL A 347 -0.52 25.31 2.13
CA VAL A 347 -0.73 26.69 2.62
C VAL A 347 -0.49 27.72 1.51
N VAL A 348 0.57 27.55 0.72
CA VAL A 348 0.89 28.46 -0.39
C VAL A 348 -0.22 28.45 -1.45
N ILE A 349 -0.71 27.26 -1.85
CA ILE A 349 -1.78 27.13 -2.85
C ILE A 349 -3.08 27.77 -2.33
N PHE A 350 -3.46 27.52 -1.07
CA PHE A 350 -4.64 28.16 -0.49
C PHE A 350 -4.47 29.68 -0.30
N THR A 351 -3.27 30.15 0.02
CA THR A 351 -2.98 31.60 0.12
C THR A 351 -3.14 32.27 -1.24
N HIS A 352 -2.64 31.65 -2.31
CA HIS A 352 -2.87 32.12 -3.67
C HIS A 352 -4.36 32.16 -4.00
N SER A 353 -5.10 31.09 -3.70
CA SER A 353 -6.55 31.03 -3.95
C SER A 353 -7.34 32.08 -3.17
N PHE A 354 -7.14 32.20 -1.86
CA PHE A 354 -7.87 33.18 -1.05
C PHE A 354 -7.48 34.63 -1.36
N SER A 355 -6.26 34.87 -1.86
CA SER A 355 -5.87 36.22 -2.29
C SER A 355 -6.77 36.75 -3.42
N THR A 356 -7.35 35.90 -4.28
CA THR A 356 -8.25 36.37 -5.34
C THR A 356 -9.56 36.95 -4.79
N ILE A 357 -9.94 36.65 -3.56
CA ILE A 357 -11.08 37.31 -2.88
C ILE A 357 -10.75 38.77 -2.61
N ILE A 358 -9.49 39.09 -2.26
CA ILE A 358 -9.01 40.47 -2.08
C ILE A 358 -9.10 41.23 -3.41
N TRP A 359 -8.73 40.58 -4.53
CA TRP A 359 -8.91 41.15 -5.87
C TRP A 359 -10.39 41.36 -6.21
N ALA A 360 -11.26 40.39 -5.92
CA ALA A 360 -12.70 40.54 -6.19
C ALA A 360 -13.35 41.70 -5.42
N CYS A 361 -12.83 42.03 -4.23
CA CYS A 361 -13.33 43.11 -3.38
C CYS A 361 -12.56 44.43 -3.54
N SER A 362 -11.69 44.58 -4.55
CA SER A 362 -10.88 45.78 -4.69
C SER A 362 -11.70 46.97 -5.17
N ALA A 363 -11.90 47.95 -4.27
CA ALA A 363 -12.57 49.22 -4.57
C ALA A 363 -11.58 50.38 -4.81
N ASN A 364 -10.29 50.16 -4.52
CA ASN A 364 -9.24 51.16 -4.70
C ASN A 364 -7.90 50.48 -4.98
N ILE A 365 -6.92 51.28 -5.42
CA ILE A 365 -5.58 50.81 -5.77
C ILE A 365 -4.82 50.20 -4.58
N GLY A 366 -5.06 50.69 -3.35
CA GLY A 366 -4.40 50.17 -2.15
C GLY A 366 -4.73 48.70 -1.89
N ILE A 367 -6.00 48.31 -2.10
CA ILE A 367 -6.45 46.91 -1.97
C ILE A 367 -5.82 46.03 -3.08
N LEU A 368 -5.63 46.57 -4.30
CA LEU A 368 -4.91 45.86 -5.36
C LEU A 368 -3.42 45.67 -5.05
N TYR A 369 -2.77 46.64 -4.39
CA TYR A 369 -1.40 46.45 -3.91
C TYR A 369 -1.31 45.38 -2.81
N ALA A 370 -2.30 45.31 -1.90
CA ALA A 370 -2.37 44.22 -0.93
C ALA A 370 -2.55 42.85 -1.60
N PHE A 371 -3.41 42.76 -2.63
CA PHE A 371 -3.59 41.56 -3.43
C PHE A 371 -2.28 41.14 -4.12
N THR A 372 -1.62 42.05 -4.84
CA THR A 372 -0.38 41.74 -5.58
C THR A 372 0.76 41.30 -4.67
N ALA A 373 0.87 41.88 -3.47
CA ALA A 373 1.85 41.46 -2.48
C ALA A 373 1.62 40.01 -2.03
N ILE A 374 0.38 39.65 -1.67
CA ILE A 374 0.05 38.30 -1.17
C ILE A 374 0.08 37.27 -2.31
N ASN A 375 -0.55 37.59 -3.44
CA ASN A 375 -0.66 36.71 -4.59
C ASN A 375 0.71 36.46 -5.22
N GLY A 376 1.52 37.50 -5.42
CA GLY A 376 2.87 37.36 -5.99
C GLY A 376 3.80 36.57 -5.06
N PHE A 377 3.76 36.80 -3.74
CA PHE A 377 4.50 35.97 -2.78
C PHE A 377 4.12 34.48 -2.89
N ALA A 378 2.82 34.16 -2.92
CA ALA A 378 2.35 32.78 -3.04
C ALA A 378 2.72 32.14 -4.39
N SER A 379 2.62 32.91 -5.48
CA SER A 379 3.03 32.52 -6.83
C SER A 379 4.51 32.16 -6.90
N GLY A 380 5.38 33.03 -6.37
CA GLY A 380 6.82 32.76 -6.31
C GLY A 380 7.17 31.57 -5.41
N ALA A 381 6.48 31.44 -4.28
CA ALA A 381 6.69 30.37 -3.33
C ALA A 381 6.36 28.97 -3.89
N PHE A 382 5.30 28.84 -4.69
CA PHE A 382 4.87 27.56 -5.27
C PHE A 382 5.97 26.88 -6.08
N TRP A 383 6.62 27.64 -6.97
CA TRP A 383 7.66 27.12 -7.88
C TRP A 383 8.92 26.63 -7.16
N VAL A 384 9.13 27.04 -5.91
CA VAL A 384 10.23 26.57 -5.07
C VAL A 384 9.83 25.34 -4.25
N VAL A 385 8.63 25.35 -3.66
CA VAL A 385 8.20 24.26 -2.76
C VAL A 385 7.77 23.01 -3.55
N PHE A 386 7.12 23.17 -4.70
CA PHE A 386 6.60 22.05 -5.47
C PHE A 386 7.67 21.00 -5.85
N PRO A 387 8.80 21.34 -6.49
CA PRO A 387 9.83 20.36 -6.84
C PRO A 387 10.51 19.75 -5.60
N VAL A 388 10.57 20.50 -4.48
CA VAL A 388 11.06 19.99 -3.20
C VAL A 388 10.15 18.90 -2.63
N VAL A 389 8.84 19.04 -2.79
CA VAL A 389 7.85 18.02 -2.40
C VAL A 389 7.95 16.79 -3.30
N VAL A 390 8.14 16.95 -4.61
CA VAL A 390 8.39 15.83 -5.53
C VAL A 390 9.62 15.03 -5.09
N ALA A 391 10.70 15.72 -4.71
CA ALA A 391 11.92 15.08 -4.22
C ALA A 391 11.72 14.30 -2.92
N GLU A 392 10.89 14.80 -2.00
CA GLU A 392 10.56 14.10 -0.74
C GLU A 392 9.80 12.79 -0.98
N PHE A 393 8.92 12.75 -1.99
CA PHE A 393 8.10 11.56 -2.26
C PHE A 393 8.78 10.52 -3.16
N PHE A 394 9.53 10.96 -4.17
CA PHE A 394 10.07 10.08 -5.21
C PHE A 394 11.59 9.92 -5.18
N GLY A 395 12.26 10.62 -4.27
CA GLY A 395 13.72 10.63 -4.16
C GLY A 395 14.39 11.57 -5.18
N VAL A 396 15.66 11.90 -4.93
CA VAL A 396 16.42 12.87 -5.73
C VAL A 396 16.92 12.27 -7.05
N GLU A 397 17.10 10.95 -7.10
CA GLU A 397 17.68 10.24 -8.25
C GLU A 397 16.84 10.37 -9.53
N LYS A 398 15.51 10.41 -9.41
CA LYS A 398 14.57 10.51 -10.53
C LYS A 398 13.94 11.89 -10.69
N LEU A 399 14.43 12.88 -9.92
CA LEU A 399 13.78 14.18 -9.80
C LEU A 399 13.71 14.94 -11.13
N GLY A 400 14.77 14.90 -11.94
CA GLY A 400 14.85 15.63 -13.20
C GLY A 400 13.77 15.23 -14.20
N GLY A 401 13.60 13.93 -14.46
CA GLY A 401 12.58 13.43 -15.38
C GLY A 401 11.15 13.64 -14.85
N LEU A 402 10.92 13.40 -13.55
CA LEU A 402 9.59 13.59 -12.94
C LEU A 402 9.16 15.06 -12.93
N VAL A 403 10.06 15.99 -12.59
CA VAL A 403 9.79 17.43 -12.62
C VAL A 403 9.57 17.90 -14.06
N GLY A 404 10.32 17.38 -15.04
CA GLY A 404 10.10 17.69 -16.46
C GLY A 404 8.70 17.29 -16.95
N ILE A 405 8.23 16.08 -16.60
CA ILE A 405 6.87 15.63 -16.92
C ILE A 405 5.82 16.51 -16.22
N LEU A 406 6.01 16.81 -14.93
CA LEU A 406 5.09 17.65 -14.16
C LEU A 406 5.02 19.09 -14.70
N TYR A 407 6.16 19.68 -15.06
CA TYR A 407 6.23 21.05 -15.58
C TYR A 407 5.77 21.16 -17.03
N THR A 408 5.67 20.06 -17.78
CA THR A 408 4.98 20.05 -19.07
C THR A 408 3.52 20.52 -18.92
N MET A 409 2.88 20.24 -17.77
CA MET A 409 1.54 20.75 -17.44
C MET A 409 1.49 22.28 -17.33
N ASN A 410 2.62 22.94 -17.03
CA ASN A 410 2.70 24.40 -17.05
C ASN A 410 2.32 24.95 -18.41
N SER A 411 2.78 24.31 -19.49
CA SER A 411 2.50 24.77 -20.85
C SER A 411 1.01 24.71 -21.19
N PHE A 412 0.32 23.65 -20.78
CA PHE A 412 -1.13 23.53 -20.97
C PHE A 412 -1.87 24.57 -20.11
N GLY A 413 -1.44 24.78 -18.87
CA GLY A 413 -2.00 25.78 -17.98
C GLY A 413 -1.82 27.21 -18.50
N ALA A 414 -0.60 27.54 -18.94
CA ALA A 414 -0.22 28.83 -19.50
C ALA A 414 -0.98 29.15 -20.79
N LEU A 415 -1.22 28.15 -21.65
CA LEU A 415 -1.95 28.34 -22.91
C LEU A 415 -3.46 28.57 -22.67
N LEU A 416 -4.07 27.72 -21.86
CA LEU A 416 -5.52 27.69 -21.69
C LEU A 416 -6.03 28.71 -20.66
N GLY A 417 -5.28 28.94 -19.58
CA GLY A 417 -5.70 29.75 -18.44
C GLY A 417 -6.07 31.20 -18.81
N PRO A 418 -5.13 31.99 -19.34
CA PRO A 418 -5.42 33.36 -19.77
C PRO A 418 -6.36 33.42 -20.96
N SER A 419 -6.30 32.48 -21.92
CA SER A 419 -7.21 32.46 -23.08
C SER A 419 -8.69 32.29 -22.66
N ILE A 420 -8.97 31.34 -21.75
CA ILE A 420 -10.33 31.15 -21.19
C ILE A 420 -10.75 32.37 -20.37
N SER A 421 -9.82 32.94 -19.61
CA SER A 421 -10.05 34.16 -18.83
C SER A 421 -10.38 35.37 -19.72
N GLY A 422 -9.74 35.48 -20.88
CA GLY A 422 -10.04 36.49 -21.88
C GLY A 422 -11.47 36.39 -22.39
N ALA A 423 -11.96 35.18 -22.63
CA ALA A 423 -13.37 34.96 -23.01
C ALA A 423 -14.35 35.35 -21.89
N PHE A 424 -14.01 35.11 -20.62
CA PHE A 424 -14.81 35.60 -19.48
C PHE A 424 -14.85 37.13 -19.42
N ARG A 425 -13.73 37.78 -19.74
CA ARG A 425 -13.65 39.23 -19.84
C ARG A 425 -14.48 39.77 -21.01
N ASP A 426 -14.41 39.14 -22.18
CA ASP A 426 -15.12 39.58 -23.40
C ASP A 426 -16.64 39.38 -23.31
N HIS A 427 -17.11 38.29 -22.69
CA HIS A 427 -18.52 37.88 -22.77
C HIS A 427 -19.28 37.84 -21.44
N VAL A 428 -18.61 37.98 -20.30
CA VAL A 428 -19.24 37.82 -18.97
C VAL A 428 -18.96 39.00 -18.06
N THR A 429 -17.95 38.93 -17.19
CA THR A 429 -17.55 39.99 -16.23
C THR A 429 -16.15 39.70 -15.70
N TYR A 430 -15.45 40.72 -15.20
CA TYR A 430 -14.20 40.55 -14.46
C TYR A 430 -14.37 39.68 -13.19
N THR A 431 -15.52 39.76 -12.52
CA THR A 431 -15.79 38.94 -11.34
C THR A 431 -15.78 37.44 -11.67
N ALA A 432 -16.31 37.05 -12.84
CA ALA A 432 -16.26 35.67 -13.31
C ALA A 432 -14.83 35.18 -13.57
N LEU A 433 -13.98 36.04 -14.16
CA LEU A 433 -12.55 35.78 -14.36
C LEU A 433 -11.81 35.59 -13.03
N ILE A 434 -12.03 36.48 -12.05
CA ILE A 434 -11.40 36.42 -10.74
C ILE A 434 -11.85 35.16 -9.98
N ALA A 435 -13.15 34.84 -10.04
CA ALA A 435 -13.70 33.62 -9.43
C ALA A 435 -13.12 32.36 -10.08
N PHE A 436 -12.97 32.34 -11.41
CA PHE A 436 -12.34 31.23 -12.14
C PHE A 436 -10.90 30.98 -11.66
N CYS A 437 -10.09 32.03 -11.55
CA CYS A 437 -8.72 31.95 -11.00
C CYS A 437 -8.69 31.38 -9.56
N GLY A 438 -9.57 31.88 -8.69
CA GLY A 438 -9.67 31.44 -7.29
C GLY A 438 -10.11 29.98 -7.15
N ILE A 439 -11.11 29.55 -7.92
CA ILE A 439 -11.66 28.19 -7.88
C ILE A 439 -10.65 27.16 -8.39
N LEU A 440 -9.95 27.45 -9.50
CA LEU A 440 -8.93 26.54 -10.05
C LEU A 440 -7.80 26.29 -9.04
N THR A 441 -7.30 27.35 -8.42
CA THR A 441 -6.27 27.23 -7.38
C THR A 441 -6.79 26.56 -6.10
N PHE A 442 -8.07 26.77 -5.74
CA PHE A 442 -8.69 26.06 -4.62
C PHE A 442 -8.75 24.55 -4.87
N ILE A 443 -9.15 24.13 -6.07
CA ILE A 443 -9.19 22.73 -6.49
C ILE A 443 -7.78 22.11 -6.43
N SER A 444 -6.75 22.83 -6.89
CA SER A 444 -5.36 22.40 -6.75
C SER A 444 -4.98 22.10 -5.30
N GLY A 445 -5.37 22.96 -4.35
CA GLY A 445 -5.12 22.78 -2.91
C GLY A 445 -5.83 21.55 -2.31
N LEU A 446 -7.04 21.23 -2.80
CA LEU A 446 -7.77 20.02 -2.41
C LEU A 446 -7.05 18.75 -2.84
N PHE A 447 -6.54 18.71 -4.08
CA PHE A 447 -5.76 17.57 -4.56
C PHE A 447 -4.44 17.42 -3.79
N ALA A 448 -3.76 18.51 -3.47
CA ALA A 448 -2.55 18.49 -2.63
C ALA A 448 -2.80 17.96 -1.20
N SER A 449 -4.04 18.01 -0.70
CA SER A 449 -4.42 17.62 0.67
C SER A 449 -4.69 16.11 0.86
N HIS A 450 -4.38 15.27 -0.12
CA HIS A 450 -4.57 13.82 -0.03
C HIS A 450 -3.73 13.22 1.12
N ARG A 451 -4.03 11.96 1.49
CA ARG A 451 -3.29 11.26 2.55
C ARG A 451 -1.79 11.18 2.17
N LYS A 452 -0.93 11.82 2.97
CA LYS A 452 0.52 11.95 2.74
C LYS A 452 1.23 10.61 2.46
N PHE A 453 0.88 9.56 3.21
CA PHE A 453 1.46 8.23 3.03
C PHE A 453 0.36 7.17 2.98
N GLU A 454 0.37 6.36 1.92
CA GLU A 454 -0.53 5.23 1.78
C GLU A 454 -0.24 4.17 2.83
N HIS A 455 -1.29 3.53 3.33
CA HIS A 455 -1.17 2.40 4.23
C HIS A 455 -2.39 1.50 4.07
N PRO A 456 -2.20 0.17 4.09
CA PRO A 456 -3.30 -0.78 4.06
C PRO A 456 -4.31 -0.54 5.18
N ARG A 457 -5.53 -1.02 4.97
CA ARG A 457 -6.57 -0.92 5.97
C ARG A 457 -6.25 -1.81 7.19
N HIS A 458 -6.54 -1.30 8.38
CA HIS A 458 -6.56 -2.11 9.59
C HIS A 458 -7.81 -2.99 9.68
N GLY A 459 -7.60 -4.31 9.59
CA GLY A 459 -8.61 -5.36 9.73
C GLY A 459 -9.49 -5.58 8.49
N SER A 460 -9.98 -6.81 8.35
CA SER A 460 -10.83 -7.22 7.22
C SER A 460 -12.30 -6.87 7.44
N LEU A 461 -12.91 -6.29 6.39
CA LEU A 461 -14.34 -5.96 6.33
C LEU A 461 -15.25 -7.19 6.13
N GLY A 462 -14.74 -8.27 5.53
CA GLY A 462 -15.51 -9.49 5.28
C GLY A 462 -15.94 -10.23 6.55
N PHE A 463 -15.37 -9.86 7.70
CA PHE A 463 -15.73 -10.41 9.01
C PHE A 463 -16.63 -9.47 9.84
N LEU A 464 -17.21 -8.42 9.25
CA LEU A 464 -18.27 -7.65 9.91
C LEU A 464 -19.61 -8.38 9.82
N PRO A 465 -20.52 -8.14 10.80
CA PRO A 465 -20.28 -7.44 12.05
C PRO A 465 -19.45 -8.30 13.04
N ARG A 466 -18.43 -7.69 13.66
CA ARG A 466 -17.64 -8.33 14.74
C ARG A 466 -18.43 -8.33 16.05
N LYS A 467 -19.39 -9.25 16.16
CA LYS A 467 -20.29 -9.42 17.31
C LYS A 467 -20.20 -10.81 17.92
N ARG A 468 -20.76 -10.96 19.13
CA ARG A 468 -20.85 -12.25 19.82
C ARG A 468 -21.66 -13.25 18.98
N SER A 469 -21.13 -14.45 18.77
CA SER A 469 -21.87 -15.57 18.18
C SER A 469 -23.11 -15.89 19.02
N ARG A 470 -24.23 -16.21 18.38
CA ARG A 470 -25.48 -16.57 19.07
C ARG A 470 -25.38 -17.93 19.77
N THR A 471 -24.55 -18.82 19.24
CA THR A 471 -24.36 -20.19 19.74
C THR A 471 -22.91 -20.43 20.07
N HIS A 472 -22.65 -21.32 21.03
CA HIS A 472 -21.29 -21.79 21.37
C HIS A 472 -20.71 -22.73 20.31
N ARG A 473 -21.57 -23.43 19.57
CA ARG A 473 -21.19 -24.31 18.46
C ARG A 473 -21.06 -23.53 17.15
N GLY A 474 -20.06 -23.88 16.35
CA GLY A 474 -19.97 -23.46 14.96
C GLY A 474 -21.09 -24.06 14.11
N ARG A 475 -21.87 -23.24 13.40
CA ARG A 475 -22.83 -23.73 12.40
C ARG A 475 -22.09 -24.01 11.09
N VAL A 476 -22.30 -25.18 10.51
CA VAL A 476 -21.87 -25.46 9.12
C VAL A 476 -22.82 -24.73 8.18
N LYS A 477 -22.30 -23.80 7.38
CA LYS A 477 -23.10 -23.03 6.42
C LYS A 477 -23.19 -23.70 5.05
N SER A 478 -22.17 -24.48 4.70
CA SER A 478 -22.04 -25.18 3.43
C SER A 478 -21.41 -26.54 3.68
N TYR A 479 -21.93 -27.58 3.05
CA TYR A 479 -21.32 -28.92 3.03
C TYR A 479 -20.57 -29.12 1.71
N PRO A 480 -19.64 -30.10 1.63
CA PRO A 480 -19.00 -30.48 0.38
C PRO A 480 -20.02 -30.83 -0.70
N LYS A 481 -19.66 -30.60 -1.96
CA LYS A 481 -20.49 -31.00 -3.10
C LYS A 481 -20.75 -32.49 -3.03
N ASP A 482 -22.00 -32.87 -3.26
CA ASP A 482 -22.42 -34.26 -3.26
C ASP A 482 -22.01 -34.96 -4.55
N ASP A 483 -21.71 -36.25 -4.43
CA ASP A 483 -21.24 -37.12 -5.50
C ASP A 483 -21.86 -38.51 -5.29
N ALA A 484 -22.96 -38.78 -6.00
CA ALA A 484 -23.76 -39.99 -5.82
C ALA A 484 -23.02 -41.29 -6.18
N SER A 485 -21.89 -41.22 -6.89
CA SER A 485 -21.09 -42.40 -7.25
C SER A 485 -20.35 -43.02 -6.07
N LYS A 486 -20.13 -42.25 -4.99
CA LYS A 486 -19.41 -42.69 -3.80
C LYS A 486 -20.33 -43.39 -2.80
N PRO A 487 -19.79 -44.25 -1.91
CA PRO A 487 -20.57 -44.80 -0.82
C PRO A 487 -21.11 -43.71 0.10
N VAL A 488 -22.27 -43.96 0.72
CA VAL A 488 -22.90 -43.03 1.67
C VAL A 488 -21.97 -42.80 2.86
N HIS A 489 -21.66 -41.54 3.15
CA HIS A 489 -20.78 -41.16 4.27
C HIS A 489 -21.17 -39.80 4.86
N LEU A 490 -20.73 -39.56 6.10
CA LEU A 490 -20.90 -38.26 6.76
C LEU A 490 -19.92 -37.22 6.19
N ALA A 491 -20.42 -36.01 5.93
CA ALA A 491 -19.59 -34.91 5.44
C ALA A 491 -18.89 -34.08 6.54
N ALA A 492 -19.20 -34.35 7.81
CA ALA A 492 -18.65 -33.66 8.96
C ALA A 492 -18.66 -34.57 10.20
N PHE A 493 -17.96 -34.14 11.24
CA PHE A 493 -17.93 -34.75 12.56
C PHE A 493 -17.85 -33.68 13.65
N VAL A 494 -18.01 -34.08 14.92
CA VAL A 494 -17.89 -33.15 16.05
C VAL A 494 -16.91 -33.68 17.07
N GLY A 495 -16.02 -32.80 17.50
CA GLY A 495 -15.05 -33.07 18.56
C GLY A 495 -14.99 -31.93 19.57
N TYR A 496 -14.11 -32.11 20.55
CA TYR A 496 -13.84 -31.15 21.61
C TYR A 496 -12.36 -30.87 21.66
N LYS A 497 -12.01 -29.59 21.65
CA LYS A 497 -10.60 -29.18 21.72
C LYS A 497 -10.03 -29.54 23.10
N ALA A 498 -9.07 -30.45 23.15
CA ALA A 498 -8.39 -30.85 24.38
C ALA A 498 -7.26 -29.87 24.72
N GLY A 499 -6.31 -29.73 23.81
CA GLY A 499 -5.14 -28.87 23.97
C GLY A 499 -4.25 -28.85 22.74
N MET A 500 -3.02 -28.39 22.89
CA MET A 500 -2.00 -28.38 21.84
C MET A 500 -0.74 -29.08 22.36
N THR A 501 -0.04 -29.72 21.45
CA THR A 501 1.30 -30.27 21.67
C THR A 501 2.16 -30.01 20.42
N HIS A 502 3.35 -30.56 20.34
CA HIS A 502 4.17 -30.54 19.13
C HIS A 502 4.59 -31.95 18.73
N ILE A 503 4.93 -32.08 17.45
CA ILE A 503 5.41 -33.33 16.85
C ILE A 503 6.74 -33.08 16.15
N VAL A 504 7.50 -34.15 15.95
CA VAL A 504 8.62 -34.19 15.01
C VAL A 504 8.25 -35.12 13.86
N ARG A 505 8.61 -34.73 12.65
CA ARG A 505 8.47 -35.54 11.44
C ARG A 505 9.51 -35.13 10.41
N ASP A 506 9.73 -35.99 9.43
CA ASP A 506 10.47 -35.59 8.24
C ASP A 506 9.56 -34.79 7.29
N LEU A 507 10.11 -33.70 6.73
CA LEU A 507 9.42 -32.92 5.72
C LEU A 507 9.73 -33.45 4.32
N ASP A 508 8.77 -34.13 3.69
CA ASP A 508 8.88 -34.48 2.28
C ASP A 508 8.35 -33.36 1.37
N ARG A 509 9.25 -32.44 1.00
CA ARG A 509 8.93 -31.38 0.04
C ARG A 509 10.06 -31.09 -0.95
N PRO A 510 10.13 -31.78 -2.10
CA PRO A 510 11.15 -31.54 -3.12
C PRO A 510 11.24 -30.05 -3.53
N GLY A 511 12.46 -29.51 -3.54
CA GLY A 511 12.75 -28.08 -3.79
C GLY A 511 12.73 -27.17 -2.55
N SER A 512 12.30 -27.67 -1.39
CA SER A 512 12.45 -26.95 -0.11
C SER A 512 13.85 -27.15 0.47
N LYS A 513 14.44 -26.12 1.10
CA LYS A 513 15.67 -26.26 1.91
C LYS A 513 15.54 -27.24 3.07
N MET A 514 14.30 -27.52 3.49
CA MET A 514 13.95 -28.43 4.58
C MET A 514 13.51 -29.81 4.08
N HIS A 515 13.66 -30.12 2.79
CA HIS A 515 13.33 -31.45 2.25
C HIS A 515 14.18 -32.54 2.94
N LYS A 516 13.53 -33.63 3.35
CA LYS A 516 14.15 -34.75 4.09
C LYS A 516 14.86 -34.33 5.38
N LYS A 517 14.47 -33.20 5.96
CA LYS A 517 14.93 -32.75 7.27
C LYS A 517 13.79 -32.88 8.28
N GLU A 518 14.18 -33.14 9.52
CA GLU A 518 13.26 -33.14 10.64
C GLU A 518 12.74 -31.73 10.88
N VAL A 519 11.43 -31.62 11.04
CA VAL A 519 10.74 -30.39 11.39
C VAL A 519 9.89 -30.61 12.63
N VAL A 520 9.93 -29.62 13.51
CA VAL A 520 9.04 -29.56 14.67
C VAL A 520 7.82 -28.72 14.31
N GLU A 521 6.63 -29.29 14.46
CA GLU A 521 5.38 -28.60 14.15
C GLU A 521 4.41 -28.64 15.33
N ALA A 522 3.77 -27.51 15.61
CA ALA A 522 2.70 -27.44 16.61
C ALA A 522 1.43 -28.09 16.05
N VAL A 523 0.69 -28.80 16.91
CA VAL A 523 -0.53 -29.53 16.57
C VAL A 523 -1.59 -29.32 17.63
N THR A 524 -2.86 -29.40 17.24
CA THR A 524 -3.99 -29.38 18.17
C THR A 524 -4.58 -30.77 18.28
N VAL A 525 -4.77 -31.23 19.51
CA VAL A 525 -5.46 -32.49 19.79
C VAL A 525 -6.94 -32.22 20.05
N LEU A 526 -7.79 -32.90 19.28
CA LEU A 526 -9.24 -32.83 19.37
C LEU A 526 -9.76 -34.20 19.79
N GLU A 527 -10.36 -34.31 20.97
CA GLU A 527 -11.02 -35.55 21.39
C GLU A 527 -12.39 -35.64 20.72
N THR A 528 -12.63 -36.76 20.06
CA THR A 528 -13.72 -37.02 19.12
C THR A 528 -14.46 -38.29 19.54
N PRO A 529 -15.25 -38.26 20.61
CA PRO A 529 -16.02 -39.42 21.04
C PRO A 529 -17.00 -39.83 19.94
N PRO A 530 -17.31 -41.13 19.79
CA PRO A 530 -18.27 -41.58 18.79
C PRO A 530 -19.59 -40.80 18.88
N VAL A 531 -20.12 -40.41 17.72
CA VAL A 531 -21.41 -39.72 17.65
C VAL A 531 -22.52 -40.75 17.48
N VAL A 532 -23.68 -40.51 18.09
CA VAL A 532 -24.86 -41.38 17.93
C VAL A 532 -25.83 -40.72 16.97
N VAL A 533 -26.30 -41.49 15.99
CA VAL A 533 -27.31 -41.07 15.02
C VAL A 533 -28.70 -41.25 15.64
N VAL A 534 -29.49 -40.18 15.70
CA VAL A 534 -30.79 -40.17 16.39
C VAL A 534 -31.95 -39.67 15.53
N GLY A 535 -31.72 -39.43 14.24
CA GLY A 535 -32.77 -39.02 13.33
C GLY A 535 -32.25 -38.60 11.97
N VAL A 536 -33.17 -38.28 11.06
CA VAL A 536 -32.89 -37.80 9.70
C VAL A 536 -33.88 -36.71 9.32
N VAL A 537 -33.40 -35.72 8.56
CA VAL A 537 -34.15 -34.58 8.03
C VAL A 537 -34.02 -34.56 6.52
N GLY A 538 -35.15 -34.57 5.83
CA GLY A 538 -35.22 -34.35 4.38
C GLY A 538 -35.38 -32.88 4.05
N TYR A 539 -34.59 -32.37 3.12
CA TYR A 539 -34.69 -31.02 2.57
C TYR A 539 -35.12 -31.06 1.11
N VAL A 540 -36.18 -30.31 0.81
CA VAL A 540 -36.65 -30.08 -0.56
C VAL A 540 -36.10 -28.75 -1.07
N GLU A 541 -35.65 -28.73 -2.31
CA GLU A 541 -35.26 -27.51 -3.01
C GLU A 541 -36.50 -26.73 -3.43
N THR A 542 -36.50 -25.44 -3.13
CA THR A 542 -37.56 -24.52 -3.55
C THR A 542 -36.90 -23.30 -4.19
N PRO A 543 -37.64 -22.48 -4.96
CA PRO A 543 -37.10 -21.22 -5.48
C PRO A 543 -36.56 -20.26 -4.41
N ARG A 544 -36.92 -20.45 -3.13
CA ARG A 544 -36.43 -19.67 -1.98
C ARG A 544 -35.27 -20.35 -1.24
N GLY A 545 -34.74 -21.44 -1.77
CA GLY A 545 -33.70 -22.28 -1.18
C GLY A 545 -34.22 -23.57 -0.53
N LEU A 546 -33.35 -24.26 0.22
CA LEU A 546 -33.67 -25.54 0.86
C LEU A 546 -34.65 -25.34 2.04
N ARG A 547 -35.75 -26.11 2.02
CA ARG A 547 -36.74 -26.16 3.10
C ARG A 547 -36.83 -27.57 3.67
N SER A 548 -36.81 -27.72 5.00
CA SER A 548 -37.03 -29.02 5.63
C SER A 548 -38.47 -29.49 5.41
N LEU A 549 -38.64 -30.69 4.85
CA LEU A 549 -39.95 -31.28 4.57
C LEU A 549 -40.46 -32.10 5.77
N THR A 550 -39.64 -33.04 6.23
CA THR A 550 -39.95 -33.95 7.34
C THR A 550 -38.69 -34.27 8.15
N THR A 551 -38.90 -34.56 9.44
CA THR A 551 -37.86 -35.04 10.35
C THR A 551 -38.33 -36.31 11.02
N VAL A 552 -37.56 -37.38 10.88
CA VAL A 552 -37.78 -38.66 11.54
C VAL A 552 -36.74 -38.80 12.65
N TRP A 553 -37.16 -39.20 13.84
CA TRP A 553 -36.27 -39.43 14.99
C TRP A 553 -36.22 -40.92 15.31
N ALA A 554 -35.14 -41.39 15.93
CA ALA A 554 -35.03 -42.73 16.47
C ALA A 554 -36.07 -43.00 17.59
N GLU A 555 -36.29 -44.26 17.90
CA GLU A 555 -37.30 -44.70 18.87
C GLU A 555 -36.86 -44.34 20.31
N HIS A 556 -35.62 -44.69 20.67
CA HIS A 556 -35.04 -44.47 21.97
C HIS A 556 -33.93 -43.43 21.93
N LEU A 557 -34.24 -42.26 22.49
CA LEU A 557 -33.27 -41.18 22.68
C LEU A 557 -32.62 -41.25 24.06
N SER A 558 -31.28 -41.17 24.08
CA SER A 558 -30.50 -41.08 25.32
C SER A 558 -30.83 -39.82 26.14
N ASP A 559 -30.62 -39.91 27.45
CA ASP A 559 -30.86 -38.79 28.37
C ASP A 559 -29.99 -37.56 28.06
N GLU A 560 -28.78 -37.75 27.51
CA GLU A 560 -27.89 -36.65 27.13
C GLU A 560 -28.50 -35.75 26.05
N VAL A 561 -29.21 -36.35 25.08
CA VAL A 561 -29.93 -35.64 24.02
C VAL A 561 -31.22 -35.05 24.55
N LYS A 562 -32.00 -35.81 25.33
CA LYS A 562 -33.23 -35.30 25.94
C LYS A 562 -32.95 -34.03 26.75
N ARG A 563 -31.81 -33.96 27.46
CA ARG A 563 -31.33 -32.74 28.16
C ARG A 563 -31.16 -31.52 27.26
N ARG A 564 -30.92 -31.68 25.94
CA ARG A 564 -30.82 -30.55 25.01
C ARG A 564 -32.15 -29.81 24.85
N PHE A 565 -33.28 -30.51 25.00
CA PHE A 565 -34.63 -29.95 24.91
C PHE A 565 -35.14 -29.31 26.20
N TYR A 566 -34.37 -29.39 27.30
CA TYR A 566 -34.70 -28.76 28.56
C TYR A 566 -33.67 -27.72 28.97
N LYS A 567 -34.15 -26.55 29.42
CA LYS A 567 -33.30 -25.61 30.19
C LYS A 567 -33.10 -26.15 31.61
N ASN A 568 -34.19 -26.50 32.29
CA ASN A 568 -34.19 -27.01 33.67
C ASN A 568 -34.50 -28.52 33.67
N TRP A 569 -33.46 -29.36 33.53
CA TRP A 569 -33.62 -30.82 33.46
C TRP A 569 -34.14 -31.44 34.77
N TYR A 570 -33.60 -31.03 35.91
CA TYR A 570 -33.90 -31.64 37.22
C TYR A 570 -35.36 -31.45 37.69
N ARG A 571 -36.01 -30.35 37.30
CA ARG A 571 -37.43 -30.06 37.60
C ARG A 571 -38.40 -30.61 36.56
N SER A 572 -37.91 -31.07 35.41
CA SER A 572 -38.81 -31.48 34.34
C SER A 572 -39.33 -32.90 34.59
N LYS A 573 -40.55 -33.17 34.10
CA LYS A 573 -41.10 -34.54 34.06
C LYS A 573 -40.45 -35.42 32.98
N LYS A 574 -39.39 -34.94 32.31
CA LYS A 574 -38.63 -35.63 31.25
C LYS A 574 -39.49 -36.25 30.12
N LYS A 575 -40.65 -35.65 29.81
CA LYS A 575 -41.62 -36.13 28.80
C LYS A 575 -41.21 -35.93 27.33
N ALA A 576 -39.98 -35.55 27.03
CA ALA A 576 -39.54 -35.33 25.65
C ALA A 576 -39.58 -36.65 24.88
N PHE A 577 -40.17 -36.63 23.68
CA PHE A 577 -40.32 -37.77 22.77
C PHE A 577 -41.14 -38.97 23.27
N THR A 578 -41.76 -38.93 24.45
CA THR A 578 -42.54 -40.08 24.96
C THR A 578 -43.73 -40.45 24.08
N LYS A 579 -44.45 -39.45 23.54
CA LYS A 579 -45.53 -39.68 22.55
C LYS A 579 -44.99 -40.06 21.17
N TYR A 580 -43.76 -39.65 20.84
CA TYR A 580 -43.16 -39.94 19.54
C TYR A 580 -42.70 -41.39 19.45
N SER A 581 -42.03 -41.89 20.51
CA SER A 581 -41.62 -43.30 20.62
C SER A 581 -42.80 -44.27 20.47
N LYS A 582 -44.00 -43.93 20.98
CA LYS A 582 -45.23 -44.72 20.77
C LYS A 582 -45.66 -44.88 19.29
N LYS A 583 -45.12 -44.08 18.36
CA LYS A 583 -45.40 -44.23 16.92
C LYS A 583 -44.65 -45.41 16.30
N TYR A 584 -43.60 -45.92 16.96
CA TYR A 584 -42.92 -47.13 16.55
C TYR A 584 -43.71 -48.39 16.93
N THR A 585 -44.46 -48.33 18.03
CA THR A 585 -45.29 -49.44 18.53
C THR A 585 -46.65 -49.59 17.86
N SER A 586 -47.12 -48.61 17.07
CA SER A 586 -48.36 -48.73 16.28
C SER A 586 -48.14 -49.62 15.05
N GLU A 587 -49.16 -50.35 14.57
CA GLU A 587 -49.18 -51.23 13.37
C GLU A 587 -47.92 -51.10 12.47
N ALA A 588 -46.93 -51.95 12.70
CA ALA A 588 -45.69 -52.07 11.93
C ALA A 588 -44.88 -50.76 11.72
N ALA A 589 -44.91 -49.82 12.66
CA ALA A 589 -44.25 -48.50 12.55
C ALA A 589 -44.63 -47.72 11.28
N LYS A 590 -45.82 -47.97 10.72
CA LYS A 590 -46.34 -47.37 9.48
C LYS A 590 -46.21 -45.83 9.41
N PRO A 591 -46.49 -45.05 10.47
CA PRO A 591 -46.32 -43.60 10.44
C PRO A 591 -44.87 -43.15 10.24
N ILE A 592 -43.89 -43.94 10.67
CA ILE A 592 -42.46 -43.65 10.52
C ILE A 592 -42.00 -44.00 9.10
N LEU A 593 -42.39 -45.18 8.60
CA LEU A 593 -42.06 -45.63 7.25
C LEU A 593 -42.62 -44.65 6.20
N GLN A 594 -43.87 -44.21 6.34
CA GLN A 594 -44.46 -43.17 5.47
C GLN A 594 -43.67 -41.87 5.46
N GLN A 595 -43.09 -41.46 6.60
CA GLN A 595 -42.26 -40.26 6.66
C GLN A 595 -40.90 -40.46 5.97
N LEU A 596 -40.30 -41.65 6.09
CA LEU A 596 -39.07 -42.00 5.39
C LEU A 596 -39.30 -42.06 3.88
N ASP A 597 -40.38 -42.70 3.43
CA ASP A 597 -40.76 -42.75 2.00
C ASP A 597 -41.04 -41.35 1.44
N ARG A 598 -41.64 -40.47 2.25
CA ARG A 598 -41.81 -39.06 1.88
C ARG A 598 -40.47 -38.33 1.70
N ILE A 599 -39.44 -38.67 2.49
CA ILE A 599 -38.09 -38.12 2.29
C ILE A 599 -37.51 -38.64 0.97
N LYS A 600 -37.57 -39.96 0.74
CA LYS A 600 -37.08 -40.60 -0.49
C LYS A 600 -37.71 -40.01 -1.75
N LYS A 601 -39.02 -39.75 -1.72
CA LYS A 601 -39.78 -39.26 -2.89
C LYS A 601 -39.51 -37.81 -3.26
N TYR A 602 -39.32 -36.92 -2.29
CA TYR A 602 -39.37 -35.46 -2.55
C TYR A 602 -38.09 -34.69 -2.23
N CYS A 603 -37.18 -35.22 -1.41
CA CYS A 603 -36.05 -34.45 -0.90
C CYS A 603 -34.81 -34.64 -1.76
N GLN A 604 -34.13 -33.53 -2.11
CA GLN A 604 -32.86 -33.55 -2.85
C GLN A 604 -31.66 -33.67 -1.90
N VAL A 605 -31.80 -33.23 -0.64
CA VAL A 605 -30.72 -33.27 0.35
C VAL A 605 -31.19 -33.95 1.62
N VAL A 606 -30.42 -34.93 2.09
CA VAL A 606 -30.68 -35.68 3.32
C VAL A 606 -29.62 -35.32 4.36
N ARG A 607 -30.07 -34.95 5.57
CA ARG A 607 -29.17 -34.69 6.70
C ARG A 607 -29.53 -35.55 7.89
N VAL A 608 -28.54 -36.17 8.49
CA VAL A 608 -28.70 -36.98 9.70
C VAL A 608 -28.51 -36.11 10.93
N ILE A 609 -29.38 -36.30 11.92
CA ILE A 609 -29.26 -35.69 13.23
C ILE A 609 -28.38 -36.59 14.09
N VAL A 610 -27.23 -36.06 14.48
CA VAL A 610 -26.30 -36.75 15.38
C VAL A 610 -26.15 -35.97 16.68
N HIS A 611 -25.76 -36.69 17.73
CA HIS A 611 -25.33 -36.06 18.96
C HIS A 611 -24.00 -36.62 19.47
N THR A 612 -23.27 -35.78 20.18
CA THR A 612 -22.05 -36.18 20.89
C THR A 612 -22.39 -36.92 22.18
N GLN A 613 -21.54 -37.87 22.57
CA GLN A 613 -21.57 -38.52 23.90
C GLN A 613 -20.66 -37.73 24.88
N VAL A 614 -21.23 -36.81 25.65
CA VAL A 614 -20.43 -35.82 26.42
C VAL A 614 -20.00 -36.36 27.78
N ASN A 615 -20.73 -37.35 28.32
CA ASN A 615 -20.36 -37.94 29.60
C ASN A 615 -19.00 -38.66 29.54
N LEU A 616 -18.61 -39.15 28.36
CA LEU A 616 -17.31 -39.81 28.14
C LEU A 616 -16.11 -38.88 28.36
N LEU A 617 -16.28 -37.58 28.07
CA LEU A 617 -15.19 -36.59 28.07
C LEU A 617 -14.82 -36.06 29.46
N LYS A 618 -15.59 -36.39 30.51
CA LYS A 618 -15.38 -35.92 31.90
C LYS A 618 -15.22 -34.39 32.07
N ILE A 619 -15.73 -33.57 31.14
CA ILE A 619 -15.63 -32.09 31.17
C ILE A 619 -16.66 -31.38 32.09
N GLY A 620 -17.47 -32.13 32.83
CA GLY A 620 -18.53 -31.63 33.73
C GLY A 620 -19.86 -31.28 33.04
N GLN A 621 -19.88 -31.15 31.70
CA GLN A 621 -21.10 -30.95 30.93
C GLN A 621 -21.82 -32.28 30.69
N LYS A 622 -23.11 -32.37 31.09
CA LYS A 622 -23.95 -33.57 30.88
C LYS A 622 -24.93 -33.46 29.69
N LYS A 623 -24.87 -32.35 28.94
CA LYS A 623 -25.84 -32.01 27.87
C LYS A 623 -25.19 -32.19 26.50
N ALA A 624 -25.67 -33.15 25.70
CA ALA A 624 -25.12 -33.43 24.37
C ALA A 624 -25.31 -32.28 23.40
N HIS A 625 -24.35 -32.08 22.48
CA HIS A 625 -24.52 -31.18 21.33
C HIS A 625 -25.18 -31.96 20.20
N VAL A 626 -26.33 -31.45 19.71
CA VAL A 626 -27.13 -32.08 18.65
C VAL A 626 -27.01 -31.27 17.37
N LEU A 627 -26.56 -31.86 16.27
CA LEU A 627 -26.38 -31.19 14.98
C LEU A 627 -26.89 -32.04 13.82
N GLU A 628 -27.19 -31.37 12.71
CA GLU A 628 -27.45 -32.00 11.43
C GLU A 628 -26.15 -32.08 10.63
N ILE A 629 -25.83 -33.26 10.11
CA ILE A 629 -24.70 -33.52 9.21
C ILE A 629 -25.26 -34.04 7.89
N GLN A 630 -24.79 -33.48 6.77
CA GLN A 630 -25.23 -33.93 5.45
C GLN A 630 -24.61 -35.29 5.10
N LEU A 631 -25.42 -36.17 4.52
CA LEU A 631 -24.95 -37.39 3.87
C LEU A 631 -24.63 -37.10 2.41
N ASN A 632 -23.40 -37.45 2.03
CA ASN A 632 -22.97 -37.45 0.63
C ASN A 632 -22.73 -38.88 0.17
N GLY A 633 -22.80 -39.13 -1.14
CA GLY A 633 -22.68 -40.48 -1.71
C GLY A 633 -24.02 -41.21 -1.81
N GLY A 634 -24.14 -42.13 -2.78
CA GLY A 634 -25.33 -42.92 -3.06
C GLY A 634 -26.54 -42.11 -3.54
N SER A 635 -27.61 -42.83 -3.89
CA SER A 635 -28.91 -42.22 -4.18
C SER A 635 -29.56 -41.69 -2.91
N ILE A 636 -30.61 -40.87 -3.05
CA ILE A 636 -31.37 -40.37 -1.91
C ILE A 636 -32.01 -41.51 -1.10
N ALA A 637 -32.44 -42.58 -1.77
CA ALA A 637 -32.96 -43.77 -1.09
C ALA A 637 -31.89 -44.41 -0.21
N ASP A 638 -30.69 -44.64 -0.77
CA ASP A 638 -29.55 -45.22 -0.05
C ASP A 638 -29.17 -44.39 1.17
N LYS A 639 -29.22 -43.05 1.06
CA LYS A 639 -28.96 -42.14 2.20
C LYS A 639 -29.99 -42.28 3.31
N VAL A 640 -31.27 -42.42 2.97
CA VAL A 640 -32.35 -42.58 3.94
C VAL A 640 -32.28 -43.96 4.61
N ASP A 641 -31.97 -45.00 3.84
CA ASP A 641 -31.82 -46.37 4.35
C ASP A 641 -30.60 -46.47 5.25
N TRP A 642 -29.46 -45.91 4.83
CA TRP A 642 -28.27 -45.78 5.68
C TRP A 642 -28.61 -45.07 7.00
N ALA A 643 -29.35 -43.95 6.94
CA ALA A 643 -29.72 -43.23 8.15
C ALA A 643 -30.61 -44.06 9.09
N LYS A 644 -31.59 -44.79 8.54
CA LYS A 644 -32.49 -45.67 9.28
C LYS A 644 -31.71 -46.81 9.96
N ASP A 645 -30.80 -47.45 9.22
CA ASP A 645 -29.99 -48.56 9.73
C ASP A 645 -29.01 -48.12 10.82
N HIS A 646 -28.65 -46.84 10.84
CA HIS A 646 -27.78 -46.24 11.85
C HIS A 646 -28.54 -45.59 13.02
N PHE A 647 -29.87 -45.62 13.05
CA PHE A 647 -30.60 -45.12 14.23
C PHE A 647 -30.13 -45.83 15.51
N GLU A 648 -29.81 -45.02 16.52
CA GLU A 648 -29.30 -45.44 17.84
C GLU A 648 -27.90 -46.06 17.83
N LYS A 649 -27.29 -46.21 16.64
CA LYS A 649 -25.92 -46.71 16.49
C LYS A 649 -24.90 -45.57 16.55
N THR A 650 -23.69 -45.94 16.90
CA THR A 650 -22.54 -45.04 16.97
C THR A 650 -21.80 -45.01 15.63
N VAL A 651 -21.23 -43.85 15.31
CA VAL A 651 -20.34 -43.63 14.18
C VAL A 651 -19.04 -43.05 14.74
N SER A 652 -17.93 -43.75 14.51
CA SER A 652 -16.61 -43.31 14.94
C SER A 652 -15.99 -42.34 13.93
N VAL A 653 -14.96 -41.64 14.36
CA VAL A 653 -14.32 -40.63 13.52
C VAL A 653 -13.52 -41.24 12.35
N ASN A 654 -13.00 -42.45 12.54
CA ASN A 654 -12.24 -43.22 11.53
C ASN A 654 -13.07 -43.58 10.30
N GLN A 655 -14.40 -43.71 10.48
CA GLN A 655 -15.33 -43.97 9.37
C GLN A 655 -15.59 -42.71 8.52
N VAL A 656 -15.23 -41.53 9.04
CA VAL A 656 -15.52 -40.23 8.41
C VAL A 656 -14.28 -39.62 7.78
N PHE A 657 -13.17 -39.59 8.51
CA PHE A 657 -11.92 -38.98 8.07
C PHE A 657 -10.80 -39.99 7.99
N THR A 658 -9.84 -39.73 7.11
CA THR A 658 -8.61 -40.52 6.99
C THR A 658 -7.37 -39.70 7.38
N GLN A 659 -6.27 -40.39 7.69
CA GLN A 659 -4.98 -39.73 7.91
C GLN A 659 -4.54 -38.98 6.63
N ASN A 660 -3.80 -37.89 6.80
CA ASN A 660 -3.35 -36.98 5.73
C ASN A 660 -4.47 -36.19 5.02
N GLU A 661 -5.74 -36.42 5.35
CA GLU A 661 -6.86 -35.65 4.78
C GLU A 661 -6.81 -34.17 5.21
N MET A 662 -7.21 -33.30 4.29
CA MET A 662 -7.41 -31.88 4.56
C MET A 662 -8.86 -31.62 4.98
N ILE A 663 -9.03 -31.08 6.17
CA ILE A 663 -10.33 -30.77 6.77
C ILE A 663 -10.45 -29.27 7.10
N ASP A 664 -11.69 -28.85 7.33
CA ASP A 664 -12.01 -27.52 7.84
C ASP A 664 -12.50 -27.62 9.28
N VAL A 665 -12.01 -26.73 10.14
CA VAL A 665 -12.41 -26.66 11.55
C VAL A 665 -13.31 -25.45 11.77
N ILE A 666 -14.56 -25.72 12.14
CA ILE A 666 -15.61 -24.73 12.32
C ILE A 666 -15.93 -24.60 13.80
N GLY A 667 -15.90 -23.38 14.32
CA GLY A 667 -16.10 -23.16 15.75
C GLY A 667 -16.33 -21.71 16.12
N VAL A 668 -16.31 -21.45 17.42
CA VAL A 668 -16.43 -20.11 17.99
C VAL A 668 -15.13 -19.73 18.67
N THR A 669 -14.56 -18.57 18.33
CA THR A 669 -13.26 -18.12 18.85
C THR A 669 -13.29 -17.84 20.36
N LYS A 670 -12.13 -17.79 21.02
CA LYS A 670 -12.00 -17.31 22.41
C LYS A 670 -12.64 -15.92 22.51
N GLY A 671 -13.41 -15.67 23.56
CA GLY A 671 -14.01 -14.34 23.82
C GLY A 671 -13.06 -13.49 24.65
N HIS A 672 -12.95 -12.21 24.31
CA HIS A 672 -12.15 -11.21 25.02
C HIS A 672 -13.00 -10.05 25.56
N GLY A 673 -14.32 -10.11 25.41
CA GLY A 673 -15.25 -9.09 25.91
C GLY A 673 -15.16 -7.77 25.13
N PHE A 674 -15.46 -6.67 25.80
CA PHE A 674 -15.34 -5.33 25.21
C PHE A 674 -13.87 -4.91 25.13
N THR A 675 -13.39 -4.65 23.91
CA THR A 675 -11.97 -4.35 23.64
C THR A 675 -11.82 -3.04 22.87
N GLY A 676 -10.80 -2.27 23.22
CA GLY A 676 -10.44 -1.01 22.56
C GLY A 676 -9.95 -1.21 21.11
N VAL A 677 -9.94 -0.13 20.33
CA VAL A 677 -9.59 -0.16 18.90
C VAL A 677 -8.21 -0.74 18.60
N VAL A 678 -7.23 -0.49 19.47
CA VAL A 678 -5.83 -0.92 19.28
C VAL A 678 -5.73 -2.44 19.21
N ALA A 679 -6.20 -3.17 20.22
CA ALA A 679 -6.13 -4.63 20.22
C ALA A 679 -7.16 -5.25 19.27
N ARG A 680 -8.38 -4.68 19.18
CA ARG A 680 -9.44 -5.23 18.33
C ARG A 680 -9.14 -5.16 16.84
N TRP A 681 -8.50 -4.08 16.37
CA TRP A 681 -8.26 -3.83 14.94
C TRP A 681 -6.78 -3.74 14.54
N GLY A 682 -5.86 -3.68 15.51
CA GLY A 682 -4.43 -3.53 15.24
C GLY A 682 -4.04 -2.11 14.80
N VAL A 683 -4.81 -1.08 15.18
CA VAL A 683 -4.47 0.31 14.83
C VAL A 683 -3.25 0.79 15.62
N LYS A 684 -2.43 1.65 15.00
CA LYS A 684 -1.25 2.25 15.65
C LYS A 684 -1.66 3.05 16.90
N LYS A 685 -0.91 2.89 17.98
CA LYS A 685 -1.04 3.75 19.16
C LYS A 685 -0.58 5.17 18.83
N LEU A 686 -1.28 6.17 19.35
CA LEU A 686 -0.89 7.57 19.22
C LEU A 686 0.36 7.88 20.07
N PRO A 687 1.06 9.00 19.81
CA PRO A 687 2.21 9.42 20.61
C PRO A 687 1.88 9.61 22.10
N ARG A 688 2.89 9.52 22.96
CA ARG A 688 2.75 9.68 24.41
C ARG A 688 2.11 11.02 24.81
N LYS A 689 2.40 12.09 24.05
CA LYS A 689 1.92 13.46 24.31
C LYS A 689 0.46 13.72 23.93
N THR A 690 -0.26 12.71 23.42
CA THR A 690 -1.67 12.89 23.04
C THR A 690 -2.56 13.03 24.27
N HIS A 691 -3.21 14.19 24.40
CA HIS A 691 -4.18 14.45 25.46
C HIS A 691 -5.41 13.53 25.35
N LYS A 692 -6.03 13.19 26.49
CA LYS A 692 -7.20 12.28 26.60
C LYS A 692 -6.97 10.87 26.04
N GLY A 693 -5.72 10.41 26.03
CA GLY A 693 -5.36 9.00 25.88
C GLY A 693 -4.94 8.59 24.47
N LEU A 694 -3.91 7.74 24.42
CA LEU A 694 -3.21 7.37 23.19
C LEU A 694 -3.73 6.10 22.48
N ARG A 695 -4.61 5.33 23.12
CA ARG A 695 -5.13 4.04 22.60
C ARG A 695 -6.44 4.21 21.81
N LYS A 696 -6.44 5.13 20.84
CA LYS A 696 -7.63 5.55 20.07
C LYS A 696 -7.28 5.69 18.59
N VAL A 697 -8.32 5.80 17.74
CA VAL A 697 -8.17 6.32 16.38
C VAL A 697 -8.30 7.84 16.47
N ALA A 698 -7.33 8.58 15.94
CA ALA A 698 -7.35 10.05 16.01
C ALA A 698 -8.47 10.66 15.15
N CYS A 699 -8.47 10.35 13.84
CA CYS A 699 -9.51 10.81 12.91
C CYS A 699 -10.51 9.67 12.65
N ILE A 700 -11.76 9.86 13.04
CA ILE A 700 -12.85 8.87 12.88
C ILE A 700 -13.66 9.07 11.58
N GLY A 701 -13.26 10.03 10.75
CA GLY A 701 -13.93 10.38 9.50
C GLY A 701 -13.59 11.82 9.12
N ALA A 702 -13.69 12.13 7.82
CA ALA A 702 -13.70 13.51 7.37
C ALA A 702 -15.02 14.19 7.78
N TRP A 703 -15.10 15.51 7.60
CA TRP A 703 -16.34 16.25 7.80
C TRP A 703 -17.46 15.70 6.89
N HIS A 704 -17.14 15.52 5.61
CA HIS A 704 -18.06 14.95 4.63
C HIS A 704 -17.57 13.55 4.20
N PRO A 705 -18.45 12.52 4.22
CA PRO A 705 -19.85 12.55 4.67
C PRO A 705 -19.97 12.75 6.19
N SER A 706 -21.02 13.45 6.61
CA SER A 706 -21.33 13.85 8.00
C SER A 706 -21.81 12.69 8.89
N ARG A 707 -21.15 11.54 8.76
CA ARG A 707 -21.42 10.32 9.51
C ARG A 707 -20.15 9.52 9.69
N VAL A 708 -20.01 8.88 10.84
CA VAL A 708 -18.95 7.89 11.04
C VAL A 708 -19.27 6.66 10.19
N MET A 709 -18.40 6.36 9.24
CA MET A 709 -18.60 5.22 8.35
C MET A 709 -18.43 3.89 9.11
N TYR A 710 -19.18 2.87 8.69
CA TYR A 710 -19.04 1.48 9.18
C TYR A 710 -17.61 0.93 9.00
N SER A 711 -16.87 1.54 8.07
CA SER A 711 -15.52 1.21 7.68
C SER A 711 -14.49 1.55 8.78
N VAL A 712 -14.80 2.51 9.65
CA VAL A 712 -13.85 3.06 10.62
C VAL A 712 -13.68 2.09 11.80
N PRO A 713 -12.44 1.78 12.23
CA PRO A 713 -12.21 0.94 13.40
C PRO A 713 -12.81 1.55 14.67
N ARG A 714 -13.72 0.82 15.33
CA ARG A 714 -14.34 1.21 16.62
C ARG A 714 -14.11 0.18 17.70
N ALA A 715 -14.15 0.61 18.97
CA ALA A 715 -14.12 -0.29 20.13
C ALA A 715 -15.40 -1.14 20.18
N GLY A 716 -15.35 -2.28 20.87
CA GLY A 716 -16.50 -3.18 21.00
C GLY A 716 -16.09 -4.63 21.25
N GLN A 717 -17.02 -5.56 21.03
CA GLN A 717 -16.77 -6.99 21.22
C GLN A 717 -15.56 -7.46 20.40
N ASP A 718 -14.64 -8.14 21.07
CA ASP A 718 -13.55 -8.90 20.47
C ASP A 718 -13.60 -10.37 20.89
N GLY A 719 -13.36 -11.25 19.93
CA GLY A 719 -13.51 -12.68 20.12
C GLY A 719 -14.97 -13.15 20.31
N TYR A 720 -15.12 -14.45 20.51
CA TYR A 720 -16.41 -15.15 20.51
C TYR A 720 -17.16 -15.01 19.18
N HIS A 721 -16.44 -15.00 18.07
CA HIS A 721 -17.00 -14.95 16.72
C HIS A 721 -17.07 -16.36 16.13
N HIS A 722 -18.04 -16.60 15.25
CA HIS A 722 -18.04 -17.81 14.40
C HIS A 722 -16.90 -17.70 13.37
N ARG A 723 -16.10 -18.76 13.26
CA ARG A 723 -15.01 -18.86 12.27
C ARG A 723 -14.96 -20.28 11.69
N THR A 724 -14.52 -20.33 10.44
CA THR A 724 -14.16 -21.54 9.72
C THR A 724 -12.69 -21.41 9.36
N GLU A 725 -11.85 -22.21 9.98
CA GLU A 725 -10.44 -22.33 9.59
C GLU A 725 -10.33 -23.48 8.60
N VAL A 726 -10.01 -23.14 7.34
CA VAL A 726 -9.94 -24.13 6.26
C VAL A 726 -8.55 -24.75 6.14
N ASN A 727 -8.46 -25.86 5.42
CA ASN A 727 -7.20 -26.47 4.98
C ASN A 727 -6.29 -26.90 6.14
N LYS A 728 -6.85 -27.59 7.12
CA LYS A 728 -6.09 -28.18 8.23
C LYS A 728 -5.85 -29.66 7.93
N LYS A 729 -4.58 -30.07 7.91
CA LYS A 729 -4.21 -31.46 7.66
C LYS A 729 -4.37 -32.29 8.93
N ILE A 730 -4.95 -33.48 8.79
CA ILE A 730 -4.93 -34.52 9.82
C ILE A 730 -3.57 -35.21 9.78
N TYR A 731 -2.86 -35.23 10.90
CA TYR A 731 -1.56 -35.91 11.02
C TYR A 731 -1.70 -37.30 11.58
N ARG A 732 -2.64 -37.51 12.51
CA ARG A 732 -2.95 -38.81 13.06
C ARG A 732 -4.38 -38.85 13.56
N ILE A 733 -4.99 -40.01 13.45
CA ILE A 733 -6.24 -40.34 14.12
C ILE A 733 -5.91 -41.50 15.06
N GLY A 734 -6.11 -41.30 16.36
CA GLY A 734 -5.89 -42.33 17.37
C GLY A 734 -7.23 -42.84 17.88
N THR A 735 -7.27 -44.14 18.18
CA THR A 735 -8.48 -44.81 18.65
C THR A 735 -8.48 -44.94 20.17
N LYS A 736 -9.63 -45.29 20.73
CA LYS A 736 -9.79 -45.60 22.15
C LYS A 736 -8.89 -46.76 22.60
N GLU A 737 -8.67 -47.76 21.76
CA GLU A 737 -7.81 -48.91 22.09
C GLU A 737 -6.34 -48.48 22.26
N GLU A 738 -5.94 -47.42 21.57
CA GLU A 738 -4.60 -46.83 21.63
C GLU A 738 -4.47 -45.74 22.71
N ILE A 739 -5.31 -45.66 23.73
CA ILE A 739 -5.19 -44.55 24.72
C ILE A 739 -3.88 -44.61 25.49
N THR A 740 -3.40 -45.80 25.86
CA THR A 740 -2.17 -46.01 26.63
C THR A 740 -0.91 -45.90 25.78
N SER A 741 -1.00 -46.17 24.48
CA SER A 741 0.13 -46.19 23.53
C SER A 741 0.04 -45.17 22.41
N GLY A 742 -1.02 -44.36 22.33
CA GLY A 742 -1.31 -43.51 21.16
C GLY A 742 -0.35 -42.35 20.94
N GLY A 743 0.55 -42.12 21.89
CA GLY A 743 1.69 -41.21 21.76
C GLY A 743 2.96 -41.85 21.20
N SER A 744 3.01 -43.18 21.05
CA SER A 744 4.13 -43.89 20.42
C SER A 744 4.15 -43.68 18.90
N THR A 745 5.28 -43.88 18.26
CA THR A 745 5.43 -43.82 16.79
C THR A 745 6.30 -44.98 16.32
N ASP A 746 6.47 -45.15 15.02
CA ASP A 746 7.38 -46.18 14.48
C ASP A 746 8.84 -45.94 14.88
N PHE A 747 9.19 -44.69 15.21
CA PHE A 747 10.54 -44.30 15.65
C PHE A 747 10.67 -44.23 17.18
N ASP A 748 9.60 -43.85 17.88
CA ASP A 748 9.51 -43.82 19.33
C ASP A 748 8.64 -44.97 19.83
N LEU A 749 9.31 -46.09 20.11
CA LEU A 749 8.68 -47.34 20.54
C LEU A 749 8.14 -47.29 21.98
N THR A 750 8.36 -46.20 22.71
CA THR A 750 7.89 -46.09 24.10
C THR A 750 6.36 -46.04 24.14
N ALA A 751 5.75 -47.00 24.85
CA ALA A 751 4.30 -47.04 25.02
C ALA A 751 3.87 -45.90 25.95
N LYS A 752 3.39 -44.81 25.37
CA LYS A 752 2.95 -43.63 26.11
C LYS A 752 1.62 -43.09 25.57
N PRO A 753 0.75 -42.54 26.43
CA PRO A 753 -0.53 -41.98 25.99
C PRO A 753 -0.31 -40.63 25.29
N ILE A 754 -1.25 -40.24 24.42
CA ILE A 754 -1.28 -38.87 23.88
C ILE A 754 -1.48 -37.80 24.96
N THR A 755 -2.02 -38.21 26.12
CA THR A 755 -2.26 -37.33 27.26
C THR A 755 -0.93 -36.92 27.91
N PRO A 756 -0.64 -35.61 28.02
CA PRO A 756 0.57 -35.14 28.68
C PRO A 756 0.67 -35.54 30.16
N LEU A 757 1.88 -35.57 30.73
CA LEU A 757 2.07 -35.76 32.17
C LEU A 757 1.27 -34.71 32.98
N GLY A 758 0.37 -35.18 33.85
CA GLY A 758 -0.56 -34.35 34.62
C GLY A 758 -1.84 -33.95 33.88
N GLY A 759 -2.06 -34.45 32.65
CA GLY A 759 -3.22 -34.17 31.82
C GLY A 759 -3.12 -32.87 31.03
N PHE A 760 -4.03 -32.68 30.06
CA PHE A 760 -4.14 -31.42 29.34
C PHE A 760 -4.65 -30.32 30.29
N PRO A 761 -3.94 -29.18 30.42
CA PRO A 761 -4.29 -28.15 31.39
C PRO A 761 -5.71 -27.63 31.26
N HIS A 762 -6.52 -27.74 32.32
CA HIS A 762 -7.94 -27.41 32.37
C HIS A 762 -8.85 -28.19 31.41
N TYR A 763 -8.37 -29.28 30.82
CA TYR A 763 -9.18 -30.22 30.06
C TYR A 763 -9.30 -31.53 30.82
N GLY A 764 -8.17 -32.20 31.07
CA GLY A 764 -8.09 -33.52 31.70
C GLY A 764 -7.33 -34.52 30.83
N VAL A 765 -7.67 -35.79 31.00
CA VAL A 765 -7.12 -36.93 30.24
C VAL A 765 -8.01 -37.19 29.02
N ILE A 766 -7.41 -37.55 27.89
CA ILE A 766 -8.12 -38.02 26.69
C ILE A 766 -8.47 -39.50 26.89
N ASN A 767 -9.76 -39.85 26.83
CA ASN A 767 -10.25 -41.21 27.08
C ASN A 767 -11.04 -41.82 25.91
N GLU A 768 -11.14 -41.12 24.79
CA GLU A 768 -11.85 -41.55 23.59
C GLU A 768 -10.99 -41.29 22.35
N ASP A 769 -11.48 -41.68 21.18
CA ASP A 769 -10.84 -41.41 19.89
C ASP A 769 -10.44 -39.94 19.77
N TRP A 770 -9.34 -39.65 19.08
CA TRP A 770 -8.83 -38.29 18.93
C TRP A 770 -8.22 -38.05 17.57
N ILE A 771 -8.25 -36.79 17.14
CA ILE A 771 -7.58 -36.32 15.92
C ILE A 771 -6.49 -35.33 16.30
N LEU A 772 -5.31 -35.53 15.72
CA LEU A 772 -4.20 -34.60 15.78
C LEU A 772 -4.14 -33.80 14.48
N VAL A 773 -4.50 -32.52 14.60
CA VAL A 773 -4.66 -31.59 13.48
C VAL A 773 -3.49 -30.63 13.44
N LYS A 774 -2.92 -30.41 12.25
CA LYS A 774 -1.82 -29.47 12.04
C LYS A 774 -2.14 -28.06 12.54
N GLY A 775 -1.24 -27.49 13.33
CA GLY A 775 -1.27 -26.11 13.77
C GLY A 775 -2.32 -25.82 14.84
N CYS A 776 -2.68 -24.55 14.97
CA CYS A 776 -3.75 -24.11 15.85
C CYS A 776 -5.13 -24.34 15.21
N THR A 777 -6.17 -24.46 16.05
CA THR A 777 -7.57 -24.48 15.61
C THR A 777 -8.42 -23.45 16.36
N VAL A 778 -9.56 -23.10 15.80
CA VAL A 778 -10.51 -22.15 16.39
C VAL A 778 -11.01 -22.62 17.77
N GLY A 779 -11.08 -21.68 18.72
CA GLY A 779 -11.69 -21.90 20.02
C GLY A 779 -10.71 -22.24 21.13
N VAL A 780 -11.24 -22.31 22.36
CA VAL A 780 -10.47 -22.69 23.56
C VAL A 780 -10.64 -24.17 23.86
N LYS A 781 -9.81 -24.70 24.76
CA LYS A 781 -10.02 -26.02 25.38
C LYS A 781 -11.44 -26.21 25.93
N LYS A 782 -11.94 -27.45 25.92
CA LYS A 782 -13.34 -27.86 26.22
C LYS A 782 -14.38 -27.35 25.22
N ARG A 783 -13.99 -26.60 24.18
CA ARG A 783 -14.95 -26.10 23.19
C ARG A 783 -15.29 -27.17 22.18
N VAL A 784 -16.59 -27.28 21.91
CA VAL A 784 -17.10 -28.06 20.77
C VAL A 784 -16.66 -27.41 19.45
N VAL A 785 -16.07 -28.23 18.58
CA VAL A 785 -15.66 -27.86 17.22
C VAL A 785 -16.28 -28.83 16.24
N THR A 786 -16.67 -28.33 15.08
CA THR A 786 -17.21 -29.14 13.99
C THR A 786 -16.13 -29.28 12.93
N LEU A 787 -15.75 -30.51 12.65
CA LEU A 787 -14.80 -30.87 11.61
C LEU A 787 -15.59 -31.15 10.35
N ARG A 788 -15.19 -30.59 9.21
CA ARG A 788 -15.88 -30.79 7.94
C ARG A 788 -14.86 -31.24 6.90
N LYS A 789 -15.23 -32.14 6.00
CA LYS A 789 -14.42 -32.40 4.81
C LYS A 789 -14.23 -31.09 4.00
N SER A 790 -13.11 -30.99 3.29
CA SER A 790 -12.83 -29.79 2.49
C SER A 790 -13.93 -29.56 1.44
N LEU A 791 -14.23 -28.29 1.17
CA LEU A 791 -15.11 -27.92 0.05
C LEU A 791 -14.40 -27.96 -1.30
N LEU A 792 -13.07 -27.95 -1.27
CA LEU A 792 -12.22 -27.85 -2.45
C LEU A 792 -11.44 -29.14 -2.63
N THR A 793 -11.32 -29.59 -3.88
CA THR A 793 -10.36 -30.62 -4.23
C THR A 793 -8.96 -30.03 -4.15
N HIS A 794 -8.10 -30.61 -3.32
CA HIS A 794 -6.74 -30.12 -3.12
C HIS A 794 -5.76 -30.83 -4.05
N THR A 795 -5.08 -30.05 -4.90
CA THR A 795 -4.01 -30.53 -5.80
C THR A 795 -2.63 -30.02 -5.39
N LYS A 796 -2.55 -29.17 -4.36
CA LYS A 796 -1.27 -28.65 -3.87
C LYS A 796 -0.42 -29.78 -3.29
N ARG A 797 0.86 -29.85 -3.65
CA ARG A 797 1.80 -30.84 -3.11
C ARG A 797 1.80 -30.93 -1.57
N SER A 798 1.76 -29.79 -0.87
CA SER A 798 1.69 -29.76 0.59
C SER A 798 0.40 -30.37 1.18
N ALA A 799 -0.69 -30.36 0.41
CA ALA A 799 -1.96 -30.95 0.82
C ALA A 799 -1.98 -32.47 0.57
N LEU A 800 -1.30 -32.95 -0.48
CA LEU A 800 -1.19 -34.38 -0.81
C LEU A 800 -0.03 -35.08 -0.09
N GLU A 801 0.88 -34.34 0.54
CA GLU A 801 2.02 -34.85 1.32
C GLU A 801 1.57 -35.89 2.37
N GLU A 802 2.09 -37.10 2.30
CA GLU A 802 1.88 -38.12 3.33
C GLU A 802 2.75 -37.81 4.55
N VAL A 803 2.14 -37.83 5.74
CA VAL A 803 2.80 -37.46 6.98
C VAL A 803 2.95 -38.69 7.86
N GLN A 804 4.21 -39.06 8.11
CA GLN A 804 4.60 -40.02 9.14
C GLN A 804 5.24 -39.25 10.31
N LEU A 805 4.80 -39.54 11.53
CA LEU A 805 5.29 -38.87 12.73
C LEU A 805 6.48 -39.64 13.29
N LYS A 806 7.57 -38.94 13.62
CA LYS A 806 8.72 -39.51 14.33
C LYS A 806 8.56 -39.42 15.84
N PHE A 807 7.99 -38.34 16.35
CA PHE A 807 7.84 -38.13 17.78
C PHE A 807 6.60 -37.30 18.10
N ILE A 808 5.97 -37.60 19.23
CA ILE A 808 4.89 -36.82 19.82
C ILE A 808 5.30 -36.42 21.24
N ASP A 809 5.24 -35.13 21.52
CA ASP A 809 5.57 -34.60 22.85
C ASP A 809 4.42 -34.81 23.84
N THR A 810 4.69 -35.58 24.88
CA THR A 810 3.79 -35.92 26.00
C THR A 810 4.28 -35.35 27.32
N SER A 811 5.29 -34.47 27.30
CA SER A 811 5.75 -33.75 28.48
C SER A 811 4.67 -32.90 29.14
N SER A 812 4.81 -32.59 30.43
CA SER A 812 3.80 -31.77 31.11
C SER A 812 3.65 -30.38 30.48
N LYS A 813 2.40 -30.00 30.19
CA LYS A 813 2.03 -28.66 29.67
C LYS A 813 1.63 -27.69 30.76
N PHE A 814 1.74 -28.11 32.03
CA PHE A 814 1.53 -27.27 33.20
C PHE A 814 2.89 -26.89 33.79
N GLY A 815 3.51 -25.85 33.21
CA GLY A 815 4.90 -25.46 33.48
C GLY A 815 5.86 -25.92 32.37
N HIS A 816 7.13 -26.13 32.72
CA HIS A 816 8.16 -26.60 31.81
C HIS A 816 8.39 -28.11 32.01
N GLY A 817 7.62 -28.94 31.31
CA GLY A 817 7.79 -30.40 31.36
C GLY A 817 9.13 -30.84 30.78
N ARG A 818 9.95 -31.51 31.59
CA ARG A 818 11.28 -32.03 31.19
C ARG A 818 11.27 -33.48 30.73
N PHE A 819 10.26 -34.24 31.13
CA PHE A 819 10.16 -35.68 30.91
C PHE A 819 8.89 -35.99 30.11
N GLN A 820 8.95 -37.00 29.25
CA GLN A 820 7.84 -37.47 28.42
C GLN A 820 6.96 -38.47 29.17
N THR A 821 7.57 -39.31 30.00
CA THR A 821 6.85 -40.32 30.80
C THR A 821 7.18 -40.24 32.29
N ALA A 822 6.36 -40.91 33.11
CA ALA A 822 6.61 -40.99 34.54
C ALA A 822 7.79 -41.91 34.86
N GLU A 823 7.99 -42.95 34.05
CA GLU A 823 9.13 -43.86 34.15
C GLU A 823 10.44 -43.11 33.84
N GLU A 824 10.47 -42.31 32.77
CA GLU A 824 11.64 -41.48 32.42
C GLU A 824 11.99 -40.52 33.57
N LYS A 825 10.98 -39.88 34.17
CA LYS A 825 11.16 -39.01 35.33
C LYS A 825 11.73 -39.76 36.54
N LYS A 826 11.23 -40.98 36.81
CA LYS A 826 11.70 -41.81 37.92
C LYS A 826 13.11 -42.32 37.66
N ALA A 827 13.44 -42.70 36.44
CA ALA A 827 14.77 -43.13 36.04
C ALA A 827 15.80 -42.00 36.18
N PHE A 828 15.43 -40.78 35.76
CA PHE A 828 16.32 -39.63 35.86
C PHE A 828 16.54 -39.14 37.29
N TYR A 829 15.48 -39.03 38.10
CA TYR A 829 15.60 -38.53 39.49
C TYR A 829 16.00 -39.61 40.50
N GLY A 830 15.89 -40.90 40.17
CA GLY A 830 16.08 -42.00 41.10
C GLY A 830 15.00 -42.06 42.18
N THR A 831 15.28 -42.81 43.24
CA THR A 831 14.37 -42.99 44.38
C THR A 831 14.26 -41.71 45.20
N LEU A 832 13.03 -41.22 45.40
CA LEU A 832 12.77 -40.07 46.26
C LEU A 832 12.31 -40.52 47.65
N LYS A 833 12.34 -39.61 48.63
CA LYS A 833 11.89 -39.85 50.01
C LYS A 833 10.47 -40.42 50.13
N LYS A 834 9.57 -40.11 49.19
CA LYS A 834 8.18 -40.57 49.16
C LYS A 834 8.00 -41.97 48.52
N ASP A 835 9.05 -42.47 47.87
CA ASP A 835 9.04 -43.76 47.17
C ASP A 835 9.57 -44.89 48.07
N LEU A 836 10.25 -44.51 49.17
CA LEU A 836 10.57 -45.36 50.33
C LEU A 836 9.42 -45.28 51.33
#